data_AF-A0A672KWW8-F1
#
_entry.id   AF-A0A672KWW8-F1
#
_cell.length_a   1.000
_cell.length_b   1.000
_cell.length_c   1.000
_cell.angle_alpha   90.00
_cell.angle_beta   90.00
_cell.angle_gamma   90.00
#
_symmetry.space_group_name_H-M   'P 1'
#
loop_
_entity.id
_entity.type
_entity.pdbx_description
1 polymer ?
#
loop_
_entity_poly.entity_id
_entity_poly.type
_entity_poly.pdbx_seq_one_letter_code
_entity_poly.pdbx_strand_id
1 'polypeptide(L)'
;AFKFAVTNINRNRTLMPNTTLTYDIQRINLFDSFEASRRGLILTCTHWQTLLSITCTDQFMHSLGIEPMILALLLHILYDTLQDLFALDLEPYRYSGVNMTGFRLLNIENTHVASVVEKWSMERLQAPPKPETGLLDGMMTSEAALMYDAVYMVAAASQRASQVTVSSLQCHRHKPWRFGSRFISMLKEAQLNGLTGQIIINKTDGLRKDFDLDIISLKEDGMEKQFMESGRFNKVWKKIGVWNSNTGLNLTDSNKDKNTNVTDSMANRTLIVTTILENPYVMYKKSDKPLYGNDRFEGYCLDLLKELSNILGFSYEVKLVSDGKYGAQNDKGEWNGMVRELIDHVADLAVAPLTITYVREKVIDFSKPFMTLGISILYHKPNGTNPGVFSFLNPLSPDIWMYVLLACLGVSCVLFVIARFTPYEWYNPHPCNPDSDVVENNFTLINSVWFGVGALMQQGSELMPKALSTRIVGGIWWFFTLIIISSYTANLAAFLTVERMDSPIDSADDLAKQTKIEYGAVRDGSTMTFFKKSKISTYEKMWAFMSSRKNTALVKNNREGIQRVMTTDYALLMESTSIEYISQRNCNLTQIGGLIDSKGYGVGTPIGSPYRDKVTIAILQLQEEGKLHMMKEKWWRGNGCPEEDSKEASALGVENIGGIFIVLAAGLVLSVFVAIGEFIYKSRRNLDIEEVSVGQCECVERRTKIK
;
A
#
# COMPACT_ATOMS: atom_id res chain seq x y z
N ALA A 1 40.04 -8.19 -47.69
CA ALA A 1 40.90 -8.88 -46.69
C ALA A 1 41.97 -9.72 -47.38
N PHE A 2 41.59 -10.74 -48.16
CA PHE A 2 42.54 -11.64 -48.85
C PHE A 2 43.61 -10.90 -49.69
N LYS A 3 43.19 -10.02 -50.62
CA LYS A 3 44.10 -9.19 -51.43
C LYS A 3 45.05 -8.32 -50.56
N PHE A 4 44.53 -7.75 -49.48
CA PHE A 4 45.29 -6.92 -48.55
C PHE A 4 46.36 -7.74 -47.83
N ALA A 5 46.01 -8.92 -47.32
CA ALA A 5 46.94 -9.83 -46.66
C ALA A 5 48.08 -10.26 -47.60
N VAL A 6 47.76 -10.67 -48.83
CA VAL A 6 48.77 -11.06 -49.83
C VAL A 6 49.70 -9.89 -50.18
N THR A 7 49.15 -8.69 -50.36
CA THR A 7 49.95 -7.48 -50.63
C THR A 7 50.89 -7.16 -49.46
N ASN A 8 50.42 -7.31 -48.22
CA ASN A 8 51.22 -7.05 -47.03
C ASN A 8 52.34 -8.08 -46.84
N ILE A 9 52.08 -9.37 -47.10
CA ILE A 9 53.11 -10.42 -47.09
C ILE A 9 54.17 -10.17 -48.17
N ASN A 10 53.77 -9.81 -49.39
CA ASN A 10 54.71 -9.51 -50.47
C ASN A 10 55.57 -8.26 -50.20
N ARG A 11 55.02 -7.26 -49.49
CA ARG A 11 55.76 -6.07 -49.04
C ARG A 11 56.71 -6.42 -47.88
N ASN A 12 56.27 -7.26 -46.94
CA ASN A 12 57.03 -7.67 -45.76
C ASN A 12 57.67 -9.06 -45.97
N ARG A 13 58.86 -9.09 -46.57
CA ARG A 13 59.60 -10.31 -46.96
C ARG A 13 60.15 -11.16 -45.81
N THR A 14 59.67 -10.97 -44.58
CA THR A 14 60.09 -11.72 -43.39
C THR A 14 59.64 -13.18 -43.41
N LEU A 15 58.39 -13.44 -43.83
CA LEU A 15 57.82 -14.79 -43.93
C LEU A 15 58.22 -15.52 -45.23
N MET A 16 58.34 -14.79 -46.34
CA MET A 16 58.64 -15.36 -47.65
C MET A 16 59.69 -14.51 -48.38
N PRO A 17 61.00 -14.70 -48.09
CA PRO A 17 62.04 -13.84 -48.64
C PRO A 17 62.26 -14.02 -50.15
N ASN A 18 62.06 -15.24 -50.65
CA ASN A 18 62.44 -15.65 -52.01
C ASN A 18 61.26 -15.97 -52.94
N THR A 19 60.02 -15.72 -52.49
CA THR A 19 58.80 -16.11 -53.22
C THR A 19 57.80 -14.97 -53.25
N THR A 20 57.15 -14.75 -54.40
CA THR A 20 56.06 -13.77 -54.55
C THR A 20 54.73 -14.50 -54.59
N LEU A 21 53.80 -14.11 -53.72
CA LEU A 21 52.45 -14.67 -53.70
C LEU A 21 51.61 -14.01 -54.80
N THR A 22 51.15 -14.81 -55.76
CA THR A 22 50.12 -14.43 -56.74
C THR A 22 48.76 -14.94 -56.27
N TYR A 23 47.71 -14.16 -56.49
CA TYR A 23 46.35 -14.57 -56.17
C TYR A 23 45.44 -14.47 -57.39
N ASP A 24 44.48 -15.40 -57.47
CA ASP A 24 43.32 -15.33 -58.35
C ASP A 24 42.05 -15.41 -57.47
N ILE A 25 41.10 -14.49 -57.67
CA ILE A 25 39.86 -14.44 -56.90
C ILE A 25 38.72 -14.82 -57.83
N GLN A 26 38.25 -16.04 -57.70
CA GLN A 26 37.05 -16.51 -58.39
C GLN A 26 35.83 -16.28 -57.50
N ARG A 27 34.85 -15.52 -57.99
CA ARG A 27 33.55 -15.38 -57.32
C ARG A 27 32.69 -16.57 -57.71
N ILE A 28 32.47 -17.47 -56.76
CA ILE A 28 31.54 -18.58 -56.92
C ILE A 28 30.13 -18.07 -56.60
N ASN A 29 29.14 -18.52 -57.36
CA ASN A 29 27.75 -18.12 -57.18
C ASN A 29 27.21 -18.66 -55.85
N LEU A 30 26.40 -17.88 -55.13
CA LEU A 30 26.00 -18.18 -53.75
C LEU A 30 25.24 -19.52 -53.60
N PHE A 31 24.70 -20.05 -54.70
CA PHE A 31 23.93 -21.29 -54.77
C PHE A 31 24.75 -22.53 -55.19
N ASP A 32 26.06 -22.39 -55.45
CA ASP A 32 26.88 -23.44 -56.08
C ASP A 32 27.85 -24.14 -55.11
N SER A 33 27.77 -23.83 -53.81
CA SER A 33 28.64 -24.42 -52.77
C SER A 33 27.85 -25.33 -51.82
N PHE A 34 28.33 -26.57 -51.70
CA PHE A 34 27.95 -27.61 -50.72
C PHE A 34 27.38 -27.06 -49.41
N GLU A 35 26.11 -27.34 -49.18
CA GLU A 35 25.32 -26.93 -48.02
C GLU A 35 25.78 -27.70 -46.77
N ALA A 36 26.48 -27.01 -45.85
CA ALA A 36 26.77 -27.50 -44.50
C ALA A 36 25.95 -26.70 -43.48
N SER A 37 24.74 -27.22 -43.22
CA SER A 37 23.83 -26.95 -42.10
C SER A 37 23.59 -25.48 -41.68
N ARG A 38 22.48 -24.91 -42.16
CA ARG A 38 21.64 -24.03 -41.35
C ARG A 38 20.41 -24.81 -40.89
N ARG A 39 20.50 -25.48 -39.74
CA ARG A 39 19.29 -25.96 -39.05
C ARG A 39 18.68 -24.78 -38.32
N GLY A 40 17.45 -24.43 -38.71
CA GLY A 40 16.66 -23.39 -38.10
C GLY A 40 16.33 -23.71 -36.65
N LEU A 41 16.34 -22.67 -35.84
CA LEU A 41 15.68 -22.64 -34.54
C LEU A 41 14.67 -21.50 -34.58
N ILE A 42 13.40 -21.87 -34.78
CA ILE A 42 12.26 -21.00 -34.47
C ILE A 42 12.02 -21.21 -32.98
N LEU A 43 12.17 -20.17 -32.16
CA LEU A 43 11.70 -20.17 -30.78
C LEU A 43 10.57 -19.16 -30.63
N THR A 44 9.48 -19.71 -30.12
CA THR A 44 8.19 -19.12 -29.81
C THR A 44 8.30 -17.96 -28.83
N CYS A 45 7.64 -16.85 -29.17
CA CYS A 45 7.48 -15.69 -28.32
C CYS A 45 6.51 -16.00 -27.17
N THR A 46 7.02 -16.09 -25.94
CA THR A 46 6.23 -15.93 -24.72
C THR A 46 6.99 -14.99 -23.78
N HIS A 47 6.40 -13.83 -23.52
CA HIS A 47 6.79 -12.75 -22.60
C HIS A 47 7.92 -13.06 -21.59
N TRP A 48 9.14 -12.58 -21.85
CA TRP A 48 10.20 -12.42 -20.85
C TRP A 48 11.11 -11.24 -21.24
N GLN A 49 11.20 -10.22 -20.37
CA GLN A 49 12.08 -9.05 -20.50
C GLN A 49 13.53 -9.32 -20.04
N THR A 50 13.87 -10.56 -19.68
CA THR A 50 15.13 -10.84 -18.96
C THR A 50 16.27 -11.35 -19.84
N LEU A 51 16.05 -11.66 -21.12
CA LEU A 51 17.15 -12.00 -22.03
C LEU A 51 16.68 -12.00 -23.49
N LEU A 52 17.12 -11.01 -24.27
CA LEU A 52 17.07 -11.08 -25.73
C LEU A 52 18.49 -11.36 -26.23
N SER A 53 18.78 -12.61 -26.58
CA SER A 53 19.99 -12.96 -27.30
C SER A 53 19.66 -13.00 -28.79
N ILE A 54 20.10 -12.00 -29.53
CA ILE A 54 19.95 -12.00 -30.98
C ILE A 54 21.18 -12.71 -31.56
N THR A 55 20.92 -13.74 -32.36
CA THR A 55 21.92 -14.41 -33.19
C THR A 55 21.51 -14.16 -34.64
N CYS A 56 21.89 -13.01 -35.19
CA CYS A 56 21.63 -12.67 -36.58
C CYS A 56 22.96 -12.41 -37.29
N THR A 57 23.04 -12.73 -38.58
CA THR A 57 24.13 -12.27 -39.44
C THR A 57 24.03 -10.75 -39.63
N ASP A 58 25.15 -10.03 -39.68
CA ASP A 58 25.24 -8.55 -39.75
C ASP A 58 24.27 -7.91 -40.75
N GLN A 59 24.04 -8.59 -41.87
CA GLN A 59 23.18 -8.13 -42.96
C GLN A 59 21.67 -8.23 -42.65
N PHE A 60 21.28 -9.09 -41.70
CA PHE A 60 19.88 -9.37 -41.34
C PHE A 60 19.29 -8.30 -40.40
N MET A 61 20.13 -7.71 -39.53
CA MET A 61 19.74 -6.61 -38.63
C MET A 61 19.25 -5.37 -39.40
N HIS A 62 19.82 -5.12 -40.59
CA HIS A 62 19.38 -4.02 -41.45
C HIS A 62 18.14 -4.40 -42.29
N SER A 63 18.05 -5.64 -42.78
CA SER A 63 16.91 -6.10 -43.59
C SER A 63 15.59 -6.18 -42.83
N LEU A 64 15.65 -6.27 -41.49
CA LEU A 64 14.49 -6.42 -40.64
C LEU A 64 13.61 -5.17 -40.55
N GLY A 65 14.04 -4.01 -41.08
CA GLY A 65 13.19 -2.82 -41.20
C GLY A 65 12.47 -2.45 -39.90
N ILE A 66 13.06 -2.77 -38.76
CA ILE A 66 12.50 -2.47 -37.45
C ILE A 66 12.69 -0.97 -37.30
N GLU A 67 11.58 -0.21 -37.32
CA GLU A 67 11.62 1.22 -37.01
C GLU A 67 12.51 1.44 -35.77
N PRO A 68 13.40 2.45 -35.76
CA PRO A 68 14.27 2.72 -34.61
C PRO A 68 13.50 2.93 -33.29
N MET A 69 12.18 3.17 -33.38
CA MET A 69 11.23 3.23 -32.27
C MET A 69 10.88 1.88 -31.62
N ILE A 70 10.95 0.76 -32.36
CA ILE A 70 10.70 -0.59 -31.82
C ILE A 70 11.92 -1.11 -31.05
N LEU A 71 13.14 -0.70 -31.43
CA LEU A 71 14.34 -0.99 -30.63
C LEU A 71 14.22 -0.35 -29.24
N ALA A 72 13.74 0.91 -29.18
CA ALA A 72 13.52 1.64 -27.92
C ALA A 72 12.47 0.98 -27.00
N LEU A 73 11.51 0.23 -27.54
CA LEU A 73 10.48 -0.47 -26.76
C LEU A 73 10.93 -1.82 -26.17
N LEU A 74 12.06 -2.38 -26.63
CA LEU A 74 12.51 -3.75 -26.33
C LEU A 74 13.75 -3.86 -25.44
N LEU A 75 14.36 -2.72 -25.05
CA LEU A 75 15.73 -2.67 -24.54
C LEU A 75 15.79 -2.59 -23.01
N HIS A 76 16.10 -3.70 -22.35
CA HIS A 76 16.55 -3.68 -20.95
C HIS A 76 17.83 -4.45 -20.63
N ILE A 77 18.45 -5.18 -21.56
CA ILE A 77 19.85 -5.65 -21.57
C ILE A 77 20.02 -6.47 -22.87
N LEU A 78 20.87 -6.02 -23.79
CA LEU A 78 21.24 -6.80 -24.99
C LEU A 78 22.60 -7.47 -24.76
N TYR A 79 22.60 -8.80 -24.80
CA TYR A 79 23.81 -9.62 -24.99
C TYR A 79 23.82 -10.08 -26.44
N ASP A 80 24.48 -9.31 -27.30
CA ASP A 80 24.61 -9.71 -28.69
C ASP A 80 25.80 -10.64 -28.90
N THR A 81 25.55 -11.73 -29.63
CA THR A 81 26.56 -12.71 -30.06
C THR A 81 27.39 -12.23 -31.25
N LEU A 82 27.19 -10.97 -31.65
CA LEU A 82 27.86 -10.33 -32.77
C LEU A 82 29.27 -9.90 -32.37
N GLN A 83 30.24 -10.57 -32.98
CA GLN A 83 31.67 -10.28 -32.82
C GLN A 83 32.04 -8.87 -33.34
N ASP A 84 31.17 -8.23 -34.13
CA ASP A 84 31.39 -6.96 -34.84
C ASP A 84 30.49 -5.79 -34.37
N LEU A 85 29.90 -5.86 -33.15
CA LEU A 85 29.09 -4.77 -32.59
C LEU A 85 29.88 -3.43 -32.50
N PHE A 86 31.20 -3.51 -32.35
CA PHE A 86 32.10 -2.35 -32.33
C PHE A 86 32.20 -1.62 -33.68
N ALA A 87 31.77 -2.25 -34.78
CA ALA A 87 31.84 -1.71 -36.13
C ALA A 87 30.56 -0.98 -36.56
N LEU A 88 29.50 -0.97 -35.73
CA LEU A 88 28.25 -0.26 -36.00
C LEU A 88 28.29 1.17 -35.44
N ASP A 89 27.59 2.09 -36.10
CA ASP A 89 27.39 3.44 -35.57
C ASP A 89 26.32 3.43 -34.47
N LEU A 90 26.77 3.62 -33.23
CA LEU A 90 25.93 3.60 -32.03
C LEU A 90 25.89 4.95 -31.31
N GLU A 91 26.36 6.02 -31.96
CA GLU A 91 26.29 7.38 -31.42
C GLU A 91 24.86 7.81 -31.02
N PRO A 92 23.80 7.48 -31.80
CA PRO A 92 22.42 7.80 -31.41
C PRO A 92 21.94 7.08 -30.16
N TYR A 93 22.47 5.89 -29.86
CA TYR A 93 22.03 5.04 -28.75
C TYR A 93 22.82 5.28 -27.47
N ARG A 94 23.97 5.95 -27.57
CA ARG A 94 24.87 6.22 -26.44
C ARG A 94 24.21 6.95 -25.28
N TYR A 95 23.32 7.89 -25.58
CA TYR A 95 22.65 8.75 -24.59
C TYR A 95 21.29 8.21 -24.14
N SER A 96 20.92 7.00 -24.56
CA SER A 96 19.62 6.40 -24.26
C SER A 96 19.53 5.76 -22.86
N GLY A 97 20.62 5.78 -22.08
CA GLY A 97 20.69 5.15 -20.75
C GLY A 97 20.76 3.61 -20.77
N VAL A 98 20.83 2.99 -21.96
CA VAL A 98 20.88 1.53 -22.12
C VAL A 98 22.32 1.01 -21.95
N ASN A 99 22.50 0.08 -21.00
CA ASN A 99 23.78 -0.64 -20.84
C ASN A 99 23.94 -1.67 -21.97
N MET A 100 24.87 -1.40 -22.90
CA MET A 100 25.22 -2.33 -23.98
C MET A 100 26.58 -2.99 -23.72
N THR A 101 26.64 -4.31 -23.89
CA THR A 101 27.88 -5.09 -23.81
C THR A 101 28.09 -5.88 -25.09
N GLY A 102 29.32 -5.87 -25.59
CA GLY A 102 29.72 -6.61 -26.80
C GLY A 102 30.98 -7.43 -26.58
N PHE A 103 31.24 -8.32 -27.53
CA PHE A 103 32.47 -9.10 -27.60
C PHE A 103 33.34 -8.58 -28.73
N ARG A 104 34.66 -8.59 -28.52
CA ARG A 104 35.64 -8.20 -29.53
C ARG A 104 36.75 -9.24 -29.59
N LEU A 105 36.96 -9.81 -30.78
CA LEU A 105 38.03 -10.78 -31.03
C LEU A 105 39.39 -10.10 -31.29
N LEU A 106 39.36 -8.86 -31.77
CA LEU A 106 40.55 -8.10 -32.12
C LEU A 106 41.13 -7.38 -30.90
N ASN A 107 42.38 -7.66 -30.57
CA ASN A 107 43.09 -6.92 -29.54
C ASN A 107 43.72 -5.65 -30.12
N ILE A 108 42.94 -4.56 -30.13
CA ILE A 108 43.34 -3.23 -30.64
C ILE A 108 44.42 -2.58 -29.74
N GLU A 109 44.58 -3.04 -28.50
CA GLU A 109 45.62 -2.53 -27.59
C GLU A 109 47.04 -2.96 -28.04
N ASN A 110 47.13 -4.00 -28.88
CA ASN A 110 48.39 -4.42 -29.47
C ASN A 110 48.81 -3.48 -30.60
N THR A 111 49.99 -2.88 -30.47
CA THR A 111 50.57 -1.92 -31.42
C THR A 111 50.68 -2.48 -32.85
N HIS A 112 50.99 -3.79 -32.99
CA HIS A 112 51.03 -4.43 -34.30
C HIS A 112 49.65 -4.47 -34.95
N VAL A 113 48.62 -4.89 -34.20
CA VAL A 113 47.23 -4.99 -34.68
C VAL A 113 46.69 -3.60 -35.03
N ALA A 114 46.90 -2.61 -34.16
CA ALA A 114 46.50 -1.23 -34.39
C ALA A 114 47.09 -0.68 -35.70
N SER A 115 48.39 -0.91 -35.96
CA SER A 115 49.05 -0.46 -37.19
C SER A 115 48.49 -1.11 -38.47
N VAL A 116 48.06 -2.38 -38.39
CA VAL A 116 47.47 -3.10 -39.53
C VAL A 116 46.05 -2.62 -39.78
N VAL A 117 45.26 -2.39 -38.73
CA VAL A 117 43.91 -1.83 -38.82
C VAL A 117 43.94 -0.41 -39.38
N GLU A 118 44.92 0.41 -39.01
CA GLU A 118 45.09 1.77 -39.54
C GLU A 118 45.47 1.76 -41.03
N LYS A 119 46.38 0.87 -41.45
CA LYS A 119 46.68 0.67 -42.88
C LYS A 119 45.45 0.21 -43.66
N TRP A 120 44.66 -0.69 -43.07
CA TRP A 120 43.42 -1.17 -43.65
C TRP A 120 42.40 -0.05 -43.83
N SER A 121 42.22 0.81 -42.82
CA SER A 121 41.27 1.93 -42.88
C SER A 121 41.66 2.92 -43.97
N MET A 122 42.95 3.27 -44.09
CA MET A 122 43.46 4.15 -45.14
C MET A 122 43.25 3.60 -46.55
N GLU A 123 43.52 2.31 -46.79
CA GLU A 123 43.31 1.69 -48.11
C GLU A 123 41.81 1.51 -48.44
N ARG A 124 40.95 1.36 -47.43
CA ARG A 124 39.51 1.20 -47.62
C ARG A 124 38.79 2.51 -47.95
N LEU A 125 39.24 3.63 -47.38
CA LEU A 125 38.77 4.98 -47.72
C LEU A 125 39.04 5.36 -49.19
N GLN A 126 39.96 4.67 -49.86
CA GLN A 126 40.27 4.88 -51.28
C GLN A 126 39.41 4.03 -52.23
N ALA A 127 38.64 3.06 -51.70
CA ALA A 127 37.76 2.21 -52.48
C ALA A 127 36.38 2.87 -52.69
N PRO A 128 35.64 2.57 -53.78
CA PRO A 128 34.31 3.12 -54.00
C PRO A 128 33.36 2.71 -52.84
N PRO A 129 32.54 3.64 -52.33
CA PRO A 129 31.66 3.38 -51.20
C PRO A 129 30.65 2.28 -51.57
N LYS A 130 30.52 1.27 -50.69
CA LYS A 130 29.44 0.29 -50.80
C LYS A 130 28.15 0.94 -50.27
N PRO A 131 27.01 0.81 -50.95
CA PRO A 131 25.73 1.27 -50.41
C PRO A 131 25.30 0.42 -49.20
N GLU A 132 24.81 1.10 -48.16
CA GLU A 132 23.89 0.65 -47.10
C GLU A 132 24.23 -0.65 -46.36
N THR A 133 25.34 -0.68 -45.61
CA THR A 133 25.61 -1.76 -44.63
C THR A 133 25.58 -1.32 -43.16
N GLY A 134 25.35 -0.03 -42.85
CA GLY A 134 25.31 0.47 -41.46
C GLY A 134 26.63 0.38 -40.67
N LEU A 135 27.68 -0.20 -41.25
CA LEU A 135 29.02 -0.27 -40.68
C LEU A 135 29.75 1.07 -40.77
N LEU A 136 30.45 1.44 -39.70
CA LEU A 136 31.39 2.55 -39.64
C LEU A 136 32.47 2.39 -40.72
N ASP A 137 32.65 3.45 -41.51
CA ASP A 137 33.58 3.43 -42.62
C ASP A 137 35.04 3.32 -42.12
N GLY A 138 35.85 2.49 -42.80
CA GLY A 138 37.23 2.22 -42.43
C GLY A 138 37.47 1.20 -41.31
N MET A 139 36.44 0.66 -40.64
CA MET A 139 36.63 -0.40 -39.63
C MET A 139 36.94 -1.76 -40.27
N MET A 140 37.80 -2.54 -39.62
CA MET A 140 38.09 -3.93 -40.00
C MET A 140 37.14 -4.88 -39.26
N THR A 141 36.34 -5.65 -40.00
CA THR A 141 35.45 -6.66 -39.43
C THR A 141 36.22 -7.89 -38.94
N SER A 142 35.64 -8.65 -38.03
CA SER A 142 36.23 -9.89 -37.51
C SER A 142 36.42 -10.92 -38.63
N GLU A 143 35.49 -11.00 -39.59
CA GLU A 143 35.66 -11.84 -40.78
C GLU A 143 36.87 -11.43 -41.63
N ALA A 144 37.08 -10.12 -41.81
CA ALA A 144 38.23 -9.61 -42.55
C ALA A 144 39.54 -9.93 -41.83
N ALA A 145 39.56 -9.84 -40.50
CA ALA A 145 40.70 -10.21 -39.68
C ALA A 145 41.01 -11.71 -39.74
N LEU A 146 39.99 -12.57 -39.63
CA LEU A 146 40.15 -14.02 -39.74
C LEU A 146 40.66 -14.43 -41.11
N MET A 147 40.19 -13.78 -42.18
CA MET A 147 40.71 -13.99 -43.53
C MET A 147 42.18 -13.56 -43.65
N TYR A 148 42.57 -12.46 -43.00
CA TYR A 148 43.97 -12.03 -42.95
C TYR A 148 44.84 -13.10 -42.26
N ASP A 149 44.43 -13.54 -41.08
CA ASP A 149 45.12 -14.57 -40.31
C ASP A 149 45.20 -15.91 -41.06
N ALA A 150 44.14 -16.29 -41.78
CA ALA A 150 44.12 -17.51 -42.59
C ALA A 150 45.17 -17.49 -43.71
N VAL A 151 45.34 -16.36 -44.41
CA VAL A 151 46.38 -16.22 -45.45
C VAL A 151 47.77 -16.36 -44.84
N TYR A 152 48.02 -15.74 -43.68
CA TYR A 152 49.30 -15.84 -42.99
C TYR A 152 49.57 -17.26 -42.46
N MET A 153 48.54 -17.99 -42.00
CA MET A 153 48.66 -19.39 -41.58
C MET A 153 49.04 -20.31 -42.75
N VAL A 154 48.38 -20.14 -43.91
CA VAL A 154 48.70 -20.91 -45.12
C VAL A 154 50.11 -20.57 -45.63
N ALA A 155 50.48 -19.29 -45.58
CA ALA A 155 51.82 -18.81 -45.92
C ALA A 155 52.90 -19.46 -45.02
N ALA A 156 52.70 -19.47 -43.71
CA ALA A 156 53.61 -20.08 -42.74
C ALA A 156 53.72 -21.60 -42.93
N ALA A 157 52.60 -22.29 -43.21
CA ALA A 157 52.61 -23.72 -43.52
C ALA A 157 53.35 -24.01 -44.85
N SER A 158 53.15 -23.18 -45.87
CA SER A 158 53.83 -23.31 -47.16
C SER A 158 55.34 -23.06 -47.06
N GLN A 159 55.77 -22.13 -46.21
CA GLN A 159 57.21 -21.89 -45.95
C GLN A 159 57.90 -23.14 -45.39
N ARG A 160 57.20 -23.88 -44.51
CA ARG A 160 57.70 -25.15 -43.94
C ARG A 160 57.64 -26.31 -44.94
N ALA A 161 56.82 -26.20 -45.97
CA ALA A 161 56.60 -27.20 -47.00
C ALA A 161 57.51 -26.98 -48.23
N SER A 162 58.83 -27.00 -48.05
CA SER A 162 59.82 -26.64 -49.09
C SER A 162 59.90 -27.57 -50.31
N GLN A 163 59.17 -28.70 -50.34
CA GLN A 163 59.20 -29.71 -51.43
C GLN A 163 57.81 -30.30 -51.72
N VAL A 164 56.86 -29.44 -52.09
CA VAL A 164 55.50 -29.87 -52.41
C VAL A 164 55.17 -29.53 -53.86
N THR A 165 54.85 -30.54 -54.68
CA THR A 165 54.49 -30.33 -56.10
C THR A 165 53.03 -29.96 -56.23
N VAL A 166 52.76 -28.80 -56.85
CA VAL A 166 51.39 -28.38 -57.18
C VAL A 166 50.87 -29.23 -58.35
N SER A 167 49.65 -29.73 -58.24
CA SER A 167 49.02 -30.54 -59.29
C SER A 167 47.56 -30.11 -59.47
N SER A 168 47.15 -29.90 -60.72
CA SER A 168 45.74 -29.66 -61.04
C SER A 168 44.95 -30.97 -60.98
N LEU A 169 43.81 -30.96 -60.30
CA LEU A 169 42.96 -32.13 -60.09
C LEU A 169 41.60 -31.93 -60.76
N GLN A 170 40.95 -33.03 -61.13
CA GLN A 170 39.59 -33.04 -61.69
C GLN A 170 38.62 -33.61 -60.65
N CYS A 171 37.57 -32.86 -60.29
CA CYS A 171 36.58 -33.23 -59.27
C CYS A 171 35.94 -34.61 -59.54
N HIS A 172 35.65 -34.92 -60.81
CA HIS A 172 35.03 -36.19 -61.24
C HIS A 172 35.90 -37.44 -61.01
N ARG A 173 37.22 -37.28 -60.87
CA ARG A 173 38.15 -38.42 -60.82
C ARG A 173 38.54 -38.84 -59.40
N HIS A 174 38.05 -38.14 -58.38
CA HIS A 174 38.30 -38.43 -56.95
C HIS A 174 39.76 -38.74 -56.57
N LYS A 175 40.75 -38.27 -57.36
CA LYS A 175 42.17 -38.49 -57.06
C LYS A 175 42.63 -37.42 -56.06
N PRO A 176 42.97 -37.78 -54.81
CA PRO A 176 43.44 -36.81 -53.84
C PRO A 176 44.86 -36.36 -54.18
N TRP A 177 45.20 -35.15 -53.77
CA TRP A 177 46.56 -34.64 -53.90
C TRP A 177 47.52 -35.41 -52.98
N ARG A 178 48.59 -35.98 -53.56
CA ARG A 178 49.56 -36.84 -52.85
C ARG A 178 50.14 -36.19 -51.58
N PHE A 179 50.33 -34.87 -51.59
CA PHE A 179 50.90 -34.13 -50.48
C PHE A 179 49.86 -33.47 -49.56
N GLY A 180 48.56 -33.65 -49.83
CA GLY A 180 47.48 -32.98 -49.09
C GLY A 180 47.44 -33.33 -47.60
N SER A 181 47.57 -34.62 -47.26
CA SER A 181 47.62 -35.07 -45.86
C SER A 181 48.86 -34.57 -45.10
N ARG A 182 50.00 -34.46 -45.79
CA ARG A 182 51.23 -33.91 -45.22
C ARG A 182 51.11 -32.40 -45.01
N PHE A 183 50.54 -31.69 -45.98
CA PHE A 183 50.33 -30.25 -45.90
C PHE A 183 49.34 -29.86 -44.80
N ILE A 184 48.23 -30.58 -44.66
CA ILE A 184 47.27 -30.31 -43.57
C ILE A 184 47.90 -30.60 -42.19
N SER A 185 48.78 -31.59 -42.07
CA SER A 185 49.55 -31.83 -40.85
C SER A 185 50.46 -30.64 -40.53
N MET A 186 51.17 -30.11 -41.52
CA MET A 186 52.01 -28.92 -41.36
C MET A 186 51.19 -27.67 -41.01
N LEU A 187 49.98 -27.53 -41.56
CA LEU A 187 49.05 -26.45 -41.22
C LEU A 187 48.59 -26.55 -39.75
N LYS A 188 48.26 -27.75 -39.29
CA LYS A 188 47.89 -28.01 -37.88
C LYS A 188 49.06 -27.81 -36.90
N GLU A 189 50.30 -27.94 -37.36
CA GLU A 189 51.51 -27.69 -36.59
C GLU A 189 52.01 -26.23 -36.67
N ALA A 190 51.42 -25.41 -37.53
CA ALA A 190 51.72 -24.00 -37.60
C ALA A 190 51.18 -23.30 -36.33
N GLN A 191 52.04 -22.51 -35.70
CA GLN A 191 51.68 -21.59 -34.62
C GLN A 191 52.04 -20.20 -35.10
N LEU A 192 51.08 -19.29 -35.04
CA LEU A 192 51.22 -17.92 -35.54
C LEU A 192 50.54 -16.97 -34.56
N ASN A 193 51.15 -15.80 -34.37
CA ASN A 193 50.51 -14.68 -33.70
C ASN A 193 49.91 -13.76 -34.78
N GLY A 194 48.59 -13.86 -34.94
CA GLY A 194 47.81 -13.09 -35.90
C GLY A 194 47.19 -11.84 -35.29
N LEU A 195 46.22 -11.26 -36.01
CA LEU A 195 45.40 -10.12 -35.55
C LEU A 195 44.44 -10.53 -34.44
N THR A 196 43.98 -11.78 -34.46
CA THR A 196 43.08 -12.38 -33.46
C THR A 196 43.83 -13.02 -32.28
N GLY A 197 45.09 -12.66 -32.08
CA GLY A 197 45.96 -13.22 -31.02
C GLY A 197 46.72 -14.48 -31.46
N GLN A 198 47.08 -15.32 -30.49
CA GLN A 198 47.80 -16.56 -30.76
C GLN A 198 46.86 -17.59 -31.38
N ILE A 199 47.28 -18.18 -32.50
CA ILE A 199 46.51 -19.17 -33.26
C ILE A 199 47.17 -20.53 -33.07
N ILE A 200 46.51 -21.39 -32.29
CA ILE A 200 46.89 -22.78 -32.07
C ILE A 200 45.73 -23.65 -32.52
N ILE A 201 45.98 -24.50 -33.53
CA ILE A 201 45.03 -25.47 -34.03
C ILE A 201 45.29 -26.80 -33.32
N ASN A 202 44.26 -27.39 -32.73
CA ASN A 202 44.39 -28.69 -32.10
C ASN A 202 44.64 -29.78 -33.18
N LYS A 203 45.65 -30.62 -32.96
CA LYS A 203 46.12 -31.61 -33.94
C LYS A 203 45.06 -32.67 -34.25
N THR A 204 44.24 -33.01 -33.26
CA THR A 204 43.24 -34.08 -33.35
C THR A 204 42.02 -33.69 -34.19
N ASP A 205 41.32 -32.61 -33.81
CA ASP A 205 40.09 -32.15 -34.45
C ASP A 205 40.30 -31.08 -35.53
N GLY A 206 41.48 -30.44 -35.58
CA GLY A 206 41.75 -29.36 -36.52
C GLY A 206 41.02 -28.05 -36.19
N LEU A 207 40.55 -27.87 -34.95
CA LEU A 207 39.81 -26.69 -34.51
C LEU A 207 40.69 -25.78 -33.65
N ARG A 208 40.44 -24.46 -33.74
CA ARG A 208 41.00 -23.47 -32.81
C ARG A 208 40.14 -23.43 -31.56
N LYS A 209 40.70 -23.89 -30.43
CA LYS A 209 40.03 -23.86 -29.12
C LYS A 209 40.55 -22.77 -28.19
N ASP A 210 41.78 -22.34 -28.41
CA ASP A 210 42.43 -21.32 -27.60
C ASP A 210 42.35 -19.96 -28.30
N PHE A 211 41.62 -19.04 -27.69
CA PHE A 211 41.45 -17.66 -28.13
C PHE A 211 40.96 -16.81 -26.97
N ASP A 212 41.33 -15.53 -27.01
CA ASP A 212 40.87 -14.53 -26.06
C ASP A 212 39.75 -13.70 -26.71
N LEU A 213 38.70 -13.42 -25.93
CA LEU A 213 37.63 -12.49 -26.28
C LEU A 213 37.66 -11.32 -25.31
N ASP A 214 37.86 -10.11 -25.83
CA ASP A 214 37.67 -8.90 -25.04
C ASP A 214 36.17 -8.68 -24.82
N ILE A 215 35.78 -8.39 -23.59
CA ILE A 215 34.43 -7.91 -23.26
C ILE A 215 34.49 -6.38 -23.20
N ILE A 216 33.64 -5.75 -24.01
CA ILE A 216 33.55 -4.29 -24.12
C ILE A 216 32.16 -3.82 -23.70
N SER A 217 32.09 -2.64 -23.08
CA SER A 217 30.83 -1.99 -22.67
C SER A 217 30.78 -0.58 -23.24
N LEU A 218 29.59 -0.19 -23.68
CA LEU A 218 29.30 1.16 -24.16
C LEU A 218 29.26 2.12 -22.96
N LYS A 219 30.00 3.23 -23.03
CA LYS A 219 30.01 4.26 -21.98
C LYS A 219 29.66 5.64 -22.54
N GLU A 220 28.97 6.43 -21.75
CA GLU A 220 28.60 7.82 -22.07
C GLU A 220 29.83 8.74 -22.16
N ASP A 221 30.90 8.44 -21.43
CA ASP A 221 32.11 9.27 -21.38
C ASP A 221 33.07 9.01 -22.56
N GLY A 222 33.18 10.00 -23.44
CA GLY A 222 34.24 10.12 -24.46
C GLY A 222 35.30 11.14 -24.04
N MET A 223 35.49 11.32 -22.73
CA MET A 223 36.24 12.44 -22.13
C MET A 223 37.58 12.03 -21.51
N GLU A 224 38.10 10.82 -21.77
CA GLU A 224 39.52 10.55 -21.54
C GLU A 224 40.32 10.95 -22.78
N LYS A 225 40.52 12.27 -22.94
CA LYS A 225 41.65 12.81 -23.71
C LYS A 225 42.94 12.50 -22.95
N GLN A 226 43.33 11.23 -22.90
CA GLN A 226 44.73 10.90 -22.69
C GLN A 226 45.48 11.27 -23.97
N PHE A 227 46.34 12.28 -23.85
CA PHE A 227 47.35 12.64 -24.83
C PHE A 227 48.15 11.39 -25.24
N MET A 228 47.81 10.81 -26.39
CA MET A 228 48.78 10.17 -27.27
C MET A 228 48.41 10.52 -28.70
N GLU A 229 49.34 11.20 -29.36
CA GLU A 229 49.34 11.53 -30.77
C GLU A 229 49.39 10.23 -31.59
N SER A 230 48.24 9.73 -32.03
CA SER A 230 48.01 9.05 -33.32
C SER A 230 46.68 8.28 -33.32
N GLY A 231 45.83 8.53 -34.32
CA GLY A 231 44.80 7.59 -34.75
C GLY A 231 43.40 7.77 -34.16
N ARG A 232 42.60 8.61 -34.83
CA ARG A 232 41.18 8.52 -35.24
C ARG A 232 40.26 7.35 -34.82
N PHE A 233 40.38 6.77 -33.63
CA PHE A 233 39.39 5.84 -33.08
C PHE A 233 38.58 6.55 -31.99
N ASN A 234 37.30 6.81 -32.27
CA ASN A 234 36.36 7.26 -31.25
C ASN A 234 36.29 6.18 -30.15
N LYS A 235 36.89 6.44 -28.99
CA LYS A 235 36.84 5.56 -27.79
C LYS A 235 35.43 5.58 -27.18
N VAL A 236 34.46 5.03 -27.91
CA VAL A 236 33.06 4.84 -27.45
C VAL A 236 32.93 3.56 -26.61
N TRP A 237 33.81 2.60 -26.85
CA TRP A 237 33.84 1.29 -26.20
C TRP A 237 34.96 1.20 -25.16
N LYS A 238 34.61 0.85 -23.92
CA LYS A 238 35.58 0.56 -22.85
C LYS A 238 35.69 -0.96 -22.66
N LYS A 239 36.91 -1.50 -22.63
CA LYS A 239 37.18 -2.89 -22.26
C LYS A 239 36.97 -3.09 -20.76
N ILE A 240 36.11 -4.04 -20.39
CA ILE A 240 35.74 -4.36 -19.00
C ILE A 240 36.35 -5.67 -18.50
N GLY A 241 36.75 -6.56 -19.42
CA GLY A 241 37.40 -7.81 -19.08
C GLY A 241 37.87 -8.60 -20.29
N VAL A 242 38.50 -9.74 -20.03
CA VAL A 242 38.94 -10.71 -21.02
C VAL A 242 38.35 -12.07 -20.67
N TRP A 243 37.81 -12.76 -21.66
CA TRP A 243 37.35 -14.14 -21.55
C TRP A 243 38.29 -15.07 -22.33
N ASN A 244 38.69 -16.17 -21.72
CA ASN A 244 39.46 -17.22 -22.36
C ASN A 244 38.79 -18.58 -22.09
N SER A 245 38.89 -19.51 -23.06
CA SER A 245 38.31 -20.85 -22.94
C SER A 245 38.83 -21.66 -21.74
N ASN A 246 40.06 -21.40 -21.27
CA ASN A 246 40.69 -22.14 -20.18
C ASN A 246 40.46 -21.50 -18.80
N THR A 247 40.47 -20.17 -18.71
CA THR A 247 40.40 -19.44 -17.43
C THR A 247 39.02 -18.80 -17.17
N GLY A 248 38.13 -18.80 -18.17
CA GLY A 248 36.83 -18.15 -18.07
C GLY A 248 36.93 -16.62 -18.14
N LEU A 249 35.98 -15.92 -17.52
CA LEU A 249 35.94 -14.47 -17.49
C LEU A 249 36.86 -13.90 -16.41
N ASN A 250 37.83 -13.08 -16.83
CA ASN A 250 38.65 -12.25 -15.95
C ASN A 250 38.30 -10.77 -16.15
N LEU A 251 37.68 -10.15 -15.14
CA LEU A 251 37.30 -8.74 -15.18
C LEU A 251 38.48 -7.86 -14.74
N THR A 252 38.92 -6.98 -15.63
CA THR A 252 39.99 -6.01 -15.34
C THR A 252 39.54 -4.89 -14.39
N ASP A 253 38.23 -4.67 -14.22
CA ASP A 253 37.67 -3.62 -13.34
C ASP A 253 37.46 -4.05 -11.87
N SER A 254 37.89 -5.25 -11.44
CA SER A 254 37.46 -5.79 -10.13
C SER A 254 38.14 -5.20 -8.87
N ASN A 255 39.10 -4.28 -8.97
CA ASN A 255 39.87 -3.81 -7.80
C ASN A 255 39.80 -2.31 -7.46
N LYS A 256 39.03 -1.48 -8.20
CA LYS A 256 38.78 -0.09 -7.79
C LYS A 256 37.42 0.14 -7.12
N ASP A 257 36.46 -0.77 -7.27
CA ASP A 257 35.10 -0.58 -6.73
C ASP A 257 34.78 -1.42 -5.47
N LYS A 258 35.70 -2.28 -5.02
CA LYS A 258 35.49 -3.06 -3.77
C LYS A 258 35.89 -2.31 -2.50
N ASN A 259 36.66 -1.22 -2.60
CA ASN A 259 37.20 -0.45 -1.47
C ASN A 259 36.86 1.05 -1.55
N THR A 260 35.75 1.45 -2.17
CA THR A 260 35.21 2.79 -1.98
C THR A 260 34.19 2.77 -0.85
N ASN A 261 34.41 3.64 0.13
CA ASN A 261 33.55 3.84 1.29
C ASN A 261 32.07 3.92 0.89
N VAL A 262 31.21 3.37 1.77
CA VAL A 262 29.76 3.14 1.65
C VAL A 262 28.93 4.31 1.08
N THR A 263 29.48 5.53 1.10
CA THR A 263 28.91 6.80 0.66
C THR A 263 29.05 7.12 -0.83
N ASP A 264 30.07 6.62 -1.55
CA ASP A 264 30.36 7.10 -2.93
C ASP A 264 29.52 6.43 -4.04
N SER A 265 28.82 5.32 -3.77
CA SER A 265 28.06 4.60 -4.82
C SER A 265 26.68 5.19 -5.15
N MET A 266 26.18 6.13 -4.35
CA MET A 266 24.90 6.83 -4.58
C MET A 266 25.06 8.34 -4.79
N ALA A 267 26.21 8.90 -4.40
CA ALA A 267 26.52 10.30 -4.64
C ALA A 267 26.48 10.59 -6.15
N ASN A 268 25.73 11.62 -6.55
CA ASN A 268 25.59 12.11 -7.93
C ASN A 268 24.77 11.27 -8.91
N ARG A 269 23.92 10.33 -8.46
CA ARG A 269 22.88 9.73 -9.32
C ARG A 269 21.51 10.33 -9.02
N THR A 270 20.71 10.51 -10.08
CA THR A 270 19.31 10.93 -9.97
C THR A 270 18.42 9.70 -10.03
N LEU A 271 17.79 9.36 -8.90
CA LEU A 271 16.87 8.22 -8.79
C LEU A 271 15.46 8.63 -9.17
N ILE A 272 14.78 7.81 -9.97
CA ILE A 272 13.37 8.02 -10.31
C ILE A 272 12.52 7.43 -9.19
N VAL A 273 11.79 8.30 -8.49
CA VAL A 273 10.93 7.91 -7.37
C VAL A 273 9.48 7.94 -7.83
N THR A 274 8.83 6.78 -7.89
CA THR A 274 7.39 6.69 -8.14
C THR A 274 6.59 6.87 -6.85
N THR A 275 5.47 7.59 -6.97
CA THR A 275 4.55 7.83 -5.85
C THR A 275 3.11 8.03 -6.34
N ILE A 276 2.17 8.13 -5.39
CA ILE A 276 0.74 8.32 -5.64
C ILE A 276 0.22 9.51 -4.83
N LEU A 277 -0.73 10.27 -5.41
CA LEU A 277 -1.41 11.37 -4.73
C LEU A 277 -2.36 10.83 -3.67
N GLU A 278 -2.00 10.99 -2.40
CA GLU A 278 -2.83 10.58 -1.25
C GLU A 278 -2.52 11.49 -0.06
N ASN A 279 -3.55 12.08 0.56
CA ASN A 279 -3.37 12.99 1.70
C ASN A 279 -3.13 12.19 2.99
N PRO A 280 -2.19 12.59 3.88
CA PRO A 280 -1.20 13.67 3.80
C PRO A 280 0.18 13.24 3.28
N TYR A 281 0.26 12.08 2.64
CA TYR A 281 1.52 11.49 2.20
C TYR A 281 2.15 12.28 1.04
N VAL A 282 1.35 12.57 0.01
CA VAL A 282 1.73 13.34 -1.17
C VAL A 282 0.54 14.18 -1.61
N MET A 283 0.72 15.49 -1.61
CA MET A 283 -0.27 16.49 -1.97
C MET A 283 0.34 17.52 -2.91
N TYR A 284 -0.48 18.20 -3.69
CA TYR A 284 -0.03 19.37 -4.43
C TYR A 284 0.21 20.53 -3.47
N LYS A 285 1.39 21.14 -3.59
CA LYS A 285 1.74 22.32 -2.81
C LYS A 285 0.93 23.52 -3.29
N LYS A 286 0.19 24.15 -2.37
CA LYS A 286 -0.53 25.39 -2.68
C LYS A 286 0.47 26.55 -2.75
N SER A 287 0.67 27.11 -3.94
CA SER A 287 1.51 28.29 -4.14
C SER A 287 0.92 29.17 -5.22
N ASP A 288 1.04 30.48 -5.05
CA ASP A 288 0.62 31.47 -6.06
C ASP A 288 1.53 31.45 -7.31
N LYS A 289 2.72 30.84 -7.21
CA LYS A 289 3.67 30.70 -8.32
C LYS A 289 3.61 29.28 -8.90
N PRO A 290 3.72 29.12 -10.24
CA PRO A 290 3.87 27.80 -10.84
C PRO A 290 5.19 27.18 -10.40
N LEU A 291 5.11 26.10 -9.63
CA LEU A 291 6.26 25.30 -9.20
C LEU A 291 6.54 24.24 -10.27
N TYR A 292 7.81 23.88 -10.45
CA TYR A 292 8.26 22.89 -11.43
C TYR A 292 9.09 21.79 -10.74
N GLY A 293 9.14 20.60 -11.33
CA GLY A 293 9.91 19.48 -10.79
C GLY A 293 9.35 18.95 -9.46
N ASN A 294 10.24 18.72 -8.50
CA ASN A 294 9.93 18.11 -7.19
C ASN A 294 9.15 19.05 -6.26
N ASP A 295 9.36 20.37 -6.38
CA ASP A 295 8.76 21.37 -5.48
C ASP A 295 7.24 21.50 -5.62
N ARG A 296 6.66 20.87 -6.65
CA ARG A 296 5.20 20.81 -6.87
C ARG A 296 4.45 20.01 -5.81
N PHE A 297 5.15 19.11 -5.14
CA PHE A 297 4.57 18.18 -4.18
C PHE A 297 5.02 18.51 -2.76
N GLU A 298 4.14 18.28 -1.81
CA GLU A 298 4.42 18.35 -0.38
C GLU A 298 3.72 17.19 0.34
N GLY A 299 4.25 16.76 1.48
CA GLY A 299 3.63 15.70 2.28
C GLY A 299 4.65 14.89 3.08
N TYR A 300 4.14 13.96 3.88
CA TYR A 300 4.97 13.11 4.74
C TYR A 300 6.00 12.29 3.95
N CYS A 301 5.61 11.71 2.82
CA CYS A 301 6.51 10.90 2.01
C CYS A 301 7.60 11.75 1.33
N LEU A 302 7.35 13.04 1.06
CA LEU A 302 8.33 13.95 0.48
C LEU A 302 9.34 14.41 1.52
N ASP A 303 8.89 14.71 2.74
CA ASP A 303 9.79 15.03 3.86
C ASP A 303 10.69 13.81 4.19
N LEU A 304 10.11 12.61 4.21
CA LEU A 304 10.87 11.36 4.37
C LEU A 304 11.90 11.18 3.24
N LEU A 305 11.50 11.36 1.98
CA LEU A 305 12.39 11.23 0.82
C LEU A 305 13.54 12.26 0.88
N LYS A 306 13.26 13.48 1.34
CA LYS A 306 14.26 14.52 1.53
C LYS A 306 15.27 14.15 2.61
N GLU A 307 14.82 13.62 3.75
CA GLU A 307 15.73 13.12 4.81
C GLU A 307 16.57 11.94 4.32
N LEU A 308 15.96 10.99 3.59
CA LEU A 308 16.70 9.88 2.98
C LEU A 308 17.75 10.37 1.99
N SER A 309 17.43 11.34 1.15
CA SER A 309 18.36 11.97 0.20
C SER A 309 19.50 12.70 0.92
N ASN A 310 19.23 13.40 2.02
CA ASN A 310 20.26 14.08 2.82
C ASN A 310 21.24 13.10 3.48
N ILE A 311 20.75 11.96 3.98
CA ILE A 311 21.58 10.94 4.64
C ILE A 311 22.41 10.15 3.62
N LEU A 312 21.78 9.76 2.51
CA LEU A 312 22.36 8.86 1.52
C LEU A 312 23.07 9.58 0.35
N GLY A 313 22.88 10.89 0.20
CA GLY A 313 23.56 11.74 -0.78
C GLY A 313 23.11 11.59 -2.24
N PHE A 314 21.93 11.02 -2.51
CA PHE A 314 21.40 10.86 -3.87
C PHE A 314 20.48 12.02 -4.28
N SER A 315 20.46 12.35 -5.57
CA SER A 315 19.45 13.24 -6.17
C SER A 315 18.23 12.41 -6.57
N TYR A 316 17.05 13.01 -6.62
CA TYR A 316 15.83 12.30 -7.02
C TYR A 316 14.91 13.11 -7.91
N GLU A 317 14.11 12.43 -8.71
CA GLU A 317 13.01 13.00 -9.49
C GLU A 317 11.71 12.29 -9.11
N VAL A 318 10.72 13.04 -8.65
CA VAL A 318 9.42 12.48 -8.25
C VAL A 318 8.50 12.37 -9.47
N LYS A 319 8.04 11.15 -9.75
CA LYS A 319 7.03 10.85 -10.79
C LYS A 319 5.77 10.27 -10.16
N LEU A 320 4.63 10.69 -10.67
CA LEU A 320 3.35 10.09 -10.29
C LEU A 320 3.14 8.81 -11.09
N VAL A 321 2.63 7.78 -10.42
CA VAL A 321 2.25 6.52 -11.06
C VAL A 321 1.24 6.76 -12.17
N SER A 322 1.45 6.09 -13.30
CA SER A 322 0.71 6.37 -14.55
C SER A 322 -0.79 6.06 -14.46
N ASP A 323 -1.18 5.01 -13.73
CA ASP A 323 -2.55 4.51 -13.62
C ASP A 323 -3.28 4.93 -12.33
N GLY A 324 -2.60 5.66 -11.44
CA GLY A 324 -3.13 6.05 -10.14
C GLY A 324 -3.39 4.89 -9.17
N LYS A 325 -2.75 3.72 -9.34
CA LYS A 325 -2.96 2.55 -8.49
C LYS A 325 -1.69 2.16 -7.72
N TYR A 326 -1.89 1.55 -6.54
CA TYR A 326 -0.78 1.01 -5.74
C TYR A 326 -0.09 -0.18 -6.41
N GLY A 327 -0.88 -1.05 -7.04
CA GLY A 327 -0.42 -2.28 -7.65
C GLY A 327 -1.10 -3.51 -7.05
N ALA A 328 -1.91 -4.15 -7.89
CA ALA A 328 -2.65 -5.36 -7.63
C ALA A 328 -2.44 -6.36 -8.78
N GLN A 329 -2.58 -7.64 -8.46
CA GLN A 329 -2.43 -8.72 -9.43
C GLN A 329 -3.79 -9.04 -10.07
N ASN A 330 -3.84 -9.02 -11.41
CA ASN A 330 -5.00 -9.46 -12.18
C ASN A 330 -5.15 -11.00 -12.11
N ASP A 331 -6.29 -11.54 -12.54
CA ASP A 331 -6.53 -13.00 -12.56
C ASP A 331 -5.53 -13.77 -13.45
N LYS A 332 -4.91 -13.09 -14.42
CA LYS A 332 -3.85 -13.63 -15.30
C LYS A 332 -2.45 -13.62 -14.67
N GLY A 333 -2.30 -13.05 -13.47
CA GLY A 333 -1.02 -12.93 -12.78
C GLY A 333 -0.22 -11.66 -13.09
N GLU A 334 -0.71 -10.79 -13.97
CA GLU A 334 -0.08 -9.52 -14.34
C GLU A 334 -0.25 -8.45 -13.26
N TRP A 335 0.77 -7.64 -13.04
CA TRP A 335 0.78 -6.54 -12.07
C TRP A 335 0.52 -5.19 -12.75
N ASN A 336 -0.09 -4.27 -12.03
CA ASN A 336 -0.26 -2.86 -12.40
C ASN A 336 0.34 -1.93 -11.32
N GLY A 337 0.11 -0.62 -11.45
CA GLY A 337 0.48 0.39 -10.47
C GLY A 337 1.98 0.54 -10.21
N MET A 338 2.31 1.12 -9.07
CA MET A 338 3.69 1.34 -8.62
C MET A 338 4.49 0.04 -8.55
N VAL A 339 3.85 -1.09 -8.19
CA VAL A 339 4.50 -2.40 -8.15
C VAL A 339 4.99 -2.81 -9.55
N ARG A 340 4.21 -2.55 -10.60
CA ARG A 340 4.63 -2.85 -11.98
C ARG A 340 5.77 -1.95 -12.44
N GLU A 341 5.72 -0.66 -12.09
CA GLU A 341 6.79 0.30 -12.43
C GLU A 341 8.15 -0.11 -11.81
N LEU A 342 8.15 -0.72 -10.62
CA LEU A 342 9.36 -1.26 -10.00
C LEU A 342 9.83 -2.59 -10.64
N ILE A 343 8.90 -3.46 -11.05
CA ILE A 343 9.23 -4.72 -11.74
C ILE A 343 9.87 -4.42 -13.10
N ASP A 344 9.35 -3.43 -13.81
CA ASP A 344 9.79 -3.05 -15.15
C ASP A 344 10.99 -2.08 -15.12
N HIS A 345 11.53 -1.77 -13.93
CA HIS A 345 12.62 -0.80 -13.73
C HIS A 345 12.36 0.59 -14.33
N VAL A 346 11.09 0.99 -14.45
CA VAL A 346 10.69 2.34 -14.85
C VAL A 346 10.93 3.35 -13.72
N ALA A 347 10.82 2.86 -12.47
CA ALA A 347 11.17 3.60 -11.26
C ALA A 347 12.22 2.83 -10.45
N ASP A 348 13.14 3.56 -9.83
CA ASP A 348 14.20 2.98 -9.01
C ASP A 348 13.75 2.74 -7.57
N LEU A 349 12.86 3.60 -7.07
CA LEU A 349 12.28 3.53 -5.72
C LEU A 349 10.79 3.88 -5.75
N ALA A 350 10.02 3.26 -4.86
CA ALA A 350 8.65 3.65 -4.58
C ALA A 350 8.54 4.16 -3.14
N VAL A 351 8.38 5.47 -2.99
CA VAL A 351 8.16 6.12 -1.69
C VAL A 351 6.72 6.62 -1.64
N ALA A 352 5.87 5.82 -1.02
CA ALA A 352 4.43 6.01 -0.94
C ALA A 352 3.88 5.29 0.32
N PRO A 353 2.61 5.47 0.70
CA PRO A 353 1.93 4.62 1.68
C PRO A 353 1.68 3.21 1.08
N LEU A 354 2.76 2.48 0.77
CA LEU A 354 2.70 1.18 0.13
C LEU A 354 2.75 0.08 1.21
N THR A 355 1.60 -0.58 1.44
CA THR A 355 1.50 -1.66 2.41
C THR A 355 2.40 -2.84 2.00
N ILE A 356 3.26 -3.28 2.92
CA ILE A 356 4.07 -4.49 2.76
C ILE A 356 3.13 -5.70 2.82
N THR A 357 3.14 -6.53 1.77
CA THR A 357 2.34 -7.75 1.72
C THR A 357 3.14 -8.89 1.11
N TYR A 358 2.87 -10.12 1.54
CA TYR A 358 3.53 -11.33 1.02
C TYR A 358 3.50 -11.43 -0.52
N VAL A 359 2.41 -10.99 -1.16
CA VAL A 359 2.26 -11.10 -2.62
C VAL A 359 3.16 -10.10 -3.35
N ARG A 360 3.34 -8.89 -2.78
CA ARG A 360 4.23 -7.86 -3.33
C ARG A 360 5.69 -8.19 -3.07
N GLU A 361 6.01 -8.71 -1.89
CA GLU A 361 7.37 -9.09 -1.49
C GLU A 361 7.96 -10.23 -2.36
N LYS A 362 7.11 -10.98 -3.08
CA LYS A 362 7.57 -11.97 -4.07
C LYS A 362 8.14 -11.37 -5.36
N VAL A 363 7.78 -10.14 -5.69
CA VAL A 363 8.09 -9.51 -6.99
C VAL A 363 8.94 -8.25 -6.85
N ILE A 364 8.88 -7.61 -5.69
CA ILE A 364 9.69 -6.44 -5.32
C ILE A 364 10.21 -6.62 -3.91
N ASP A 365 11.34 -5.98 -3.61
CA ASP A 365 11.90 -5.98 -2.26
C ASP A 365 11.41 -4.75 -1.48
N PHE A 366 11.25 -4.91 -0.16
CA PHE A 366 10.89 -3.82 0.74
C PHE A 366 12.01 -3.51 1.74
N SER A 367 12.07 -2.24 2.14
CA SER A 367 12.80 -1.84 3.34
C SER A 367 12.12 -2.31 4.62
N LYS A 368 12.78 -2.13 5.77
CA LYS A 368 12.05 -2.17 7.05
C LYS A 368 10.92 -1.13 7.05
N PRO A 369 9.78 -1.42 7.71
CA PRO A 369 8.65 -0.52 7.70
C PRO A 369 8.99 0.78 8.44
N PHE A 370 8.67 1.93 7.84
CA PHE A 370 8.87 3.24 8.46
C PHE A 370 7.66 3.70 9.29
N MET A 371 6.51 3.05 9.11
CA MET A 371 5.28 3.34 9.85
C MET A 371 4.48 2.05 10.03
N THR A 372 4.11 1.73 11.27
CA THR A 372 3.26 0.59 11.62
C THR A 372 1.80 1.02 11.72
N LEU A 373 0.90 0.19 11.21
CA LEU A 373 -0.53 0.46 11.11
C LEU A 373 -1.33 -0.84 10.99
N GLY A 374 -2.65 -0.74 10.89
CA GLY A 374 -3.52 -1.87 10.63
C GLY A 374 -4.83 -1.43 10.01
N ILE A 375 -5.65 -2.39 9.59
CA ILE A 375 -7.02 -2.14 9.16
C ILE A 375 -7.84 -1.78 10.40
N SER A 376 -8.62 -0.72 10.29
CA SER A 376 -9.59 -0.31 11.29
C SER A 376 -10.88 0.15 10.60
N ILE A 377 -11.90 0.48 11.38
CA ILE A 377 -13.24 0.78 10.90
C ILE A 377 -13.49 2.28 11.05
N LEU A 378 -13.81 2.94 9.94
CA LEU A 378 -14.28 4.32 9.92
C LEU A 378 -15.82 4.31 9.89
N TYR A 379 -16.43 5.01 10.85
CA TYR A 379 -17.87 5.19 10.90
C TYR A 379 -18.22 6.65 11.24
N HIS A 380 -19.47 7.04 11.01
CA HIS A 380 -19.94 8.35 11.47
C HIS A 380 -20.13 8.32 12.99
N LYS A 381 -19.77 9.42 13.66
CA LYS A 381 -19.95 9.57 15.09
C LYS A 381 -21.45 9.53 15.37
N PRO A 382 -21.95 8.56 16.16
CA PRO A 382 -23.36 8.55 16.50
C PRO A 382 -23.66 9.83 17.26
N ASN A 383 -24.66 10.60 16.79
CA ASN A 383 -25.19 11.70 17.57
C ASN A 383 -25.70 11.10 18.89
N GLY A 384 -25.17 11.58 20.02
CA GLY A 384 -25.60 11.13 21.33
C GLY A 384 -27.12 11.11 21.38
N THR A 385 -27.71 10.00 21.78
CA THR A 385 -29.16 9.91 21.90
C THR A 385 -29.60 10.96 22.90
N ASN A 386 -30.34 11.97 22.43
CA ASN A 386 -30.90 12.99 23.31
C ASN A 386 -31.65 12.27 24.44
N PRO A 387 -31.33 12.56 25.71
CA PRO A 387 -32.00 11.94 26.83
C PRO A 387 -33.50 12.18 26.68
N GLY A 388 -34.28 11.09 26.68
CA GLY A 388 -35.72 11.19 26.52
C GLY A 388 -36.33 12.07 27.62
N VAL A 389 -37.53 12.62 27.38
CA VAL A 389 -38.24 13.51 28.33
C VAL A 389 -38.40 12.91 29.73
N PHE A 390 -38.43 11.57 29.84
CA PHE A 390 -38.51 10.83 31.10
C PHE A 390 -37.15 10.31 31.61
N SER A 391 -36.03 10.93 31.21
CA SER A 391 -34.68 10.51 31.59
C SER A 391 -34.48 10.41 33.11
N PHE A 392 -35.19 11.23 33.89
CA PHE A 392 -35.16 11.18 35.36
C PHE A 392 -35.67 9.85 35.95
N LEU A 393 -36.41 9.01 35.21
CA LEU A 393 -36.83 7.67 35.67
C LEU A 393 -35.77 6.59 35.44
N ASN A 394 -34.83 6.80 34.51
CA ASN A 394 -33.79 5.84 34.12
C ASN A 394 -32.79 5.39 35.22
N PRO A 395 -32.50 6.18 36.29
CA PRO A 395 -31.58 5.75 37.35
C PRO A 395 -32.01 4.49 38.12
N LEU A 396 -33.28 4.12 38.01
CA LEU A 396 -33.83 2.88 38.56
C LEU A 396 -34.55 2.12 37.44
N SER A 397 -34.47 0.80 37.45
CA SER A 397 -35.19 -0.01 36.47
C SER A 397 -36.71 0.13 36.65
N PRO A 398 -37.51 -0.01 35.57
CA PRO A 398 -38.96 0.00 35.66
C PRO A 398 -39.52 -1.03 36.66
N ASP A 399 -38.84 -2.16 36.83
CA ASP A 399 -39.22 -3.20 37.79
C ASP A 399 -39.14 -2.69 39.24
N ILE A 400 -38.09 -1.94 39.59
CA ILE A 400 -37.94 -1.36 40.93
C ILE A 400 -39.05 -0.34 41.20
N TRP A 401 -39.41 0.49 40.21
CA TRP A 401 -40.53 1.42 40.34
C TRP A 401 -41.86 0.70 40.65
N MET A 402 -42.11 -0.43 39.97
CA MET A 402 -43.28 -1.26 40.24
C MET A 402 -43.24 -1.87 41.64
N TYR A 403 -42.07 -2.34 42.12
CA TYR A 403 -41.92 -2.84 43.48
C TYR A 403 -42.10 -1.76 44.54
N VAL A 404 -41.63 -0.54 44.32
CA VAL A 404 -41.84 0.60 45.24
C VAL A 404 -43.33 0.95 45.35
N LEU A 405 -44.05 0.99 44.21
CA LEU A 405 -45.49 1.21 44.19
C LEU A 405 -46.24 0.11 44.97
N LEU A 406 -45.90 -1.16 44.71
CA LEU A 406 -46.51 -2.30 45.37
C LEU A 406 -46.21 -2.31 46.88
N ALA A 407 -44.97 -2.00 47.27
CA ALA A 407 -44.57 -1.89 48.67
C ALA A 407 -45.31 -0.74 49.38
N CYS A 408 -45.48 0.41 48.72
CA CYS A 408 -46.24 1.53 49.27
C CYS A 408 -47.70 1.16 49.56
N LEU A 409 -48.37 0.49 48.61
CA LEU A 409 -49.74 -0.01 48.81
C LEU A 409 -49.80 -1.10 49.89
N GLY A 410 -48.84 -2.02 49.91
CA GLY A 410 -48.75 -3.09 50.91
C GLY A 410 -48.60 -2.56 52.33
N VAL A 411 -47.67 -1.61 52.54
CA VAL A 411 -47.47 -0.97 53.86
C VAL A 411 -48.70 -0.16 54.27
N SER A 412 -49.35 0.53 53.32
CA SER A 412 -50.60 1.27 53.59
C SER A 412 -51.73 0.34 54.03
N CYS A 413 -51.86 -0.83 53.40
CA CYS A 413 -52.84 -1.85 53.81
C CYS A 413 -52.51 -2.44 55.19
N VAL A 414 -51.24 -2.75 55.46
CA VAL A 414 -50.79 -3.30 56.75
C VAL A 414 -51.02 -2.28 57.88
N LEU A 415 -50.71 -1.01 57.65
CA LEU A 415 -50.99 0.07 58.58
C LEU A 415 -52.49 0.22 58.84
N PHE A 416 -53.33 0.20 57.80
CA PHE A 416 -54.79 0.25 57.95
C PHE A 416 -55.32 -0.89 58.83
N VAL A 417 -54.87 -2.13 58.57
CA VAL A 417 -55.29 -3.32 59.32
C VAL A 417 -54.86 -3.21 60.79
N ILE A 418 -53.59 -2.92 61.06
CA ILE A 418 -53.04 -2.83 62.43
C ILE A 418 -53.67 -1.66 63.21
N ALA A 419 -53.90 -0.53 62.55
CA ALA A 419 -54.54 0.62 63.17
C ALA A 419 -56.00 0.33 63.56
N ARG A 420 -56.72 -0.53 62.83
CA ARG A 420 -58.08 -0.93 63.18
C ARG A 420 -58.14 -1.95 64.32
N PHE A 421 -57.18 -2.88 64.37
CA PHE A 421 -57.09 -3.91 65.41
C PHE A 421 -56.56 -3.39 66.75
N THR A 422 -55.70 -2.36 66.74
CA THR A 422 -55.07 -1.88 67.96
C THR A 422 -55.97 -0.86 68.67
N PRO A 423 -56.47 -1.13 69.90
CA PRO A 423 -57.39 -0.23 70.59
C PRO A 423 -56.75 1.11 70.98
N TYR A 424 -55.41 1.18 71.05
CA TYR A 424 -54.66 2.38 71.39
C TYR A 424 -54.62 3.47 70.30
N GLU A 425 -55.04 3.17 69.06
CA GLU A 425 -55.15 4.16 67.97
C GLU A 425 -56.50 4.89 67.96
N TRP A 426 -57.48 4.36 68.68
CA TRP A 426 -58.81 4.95 68.80
C TRP A 426 -58.78 6.09 69.82
N TYR A 427 -59.24 7.29 69.45
CA TYR A 427 -59.34 8.42 70.37
C TYR A 427 -60.73 9.05 70.36
N ASN A 428 -61.14 9.60 71.51
CA ASN A 428 -62.39 10.32 71.63
C ASN A 428 -62.18 11.78 71.16
N PRO A 429 -62.87 12.25 70.11
CA PRO A 429 -62.75 13.61 69.59
C PRO A 429 -63.31 14.68 70.54
N HIS A 430 -64.15 14.31 71.52
CA HIS A 430 -64.73 15.22 72.52
C HIS A 430 -64.37 14.80 73.95
N PRO A 431 -63.14 15.07 74.43
CA PRO A 431 -62.69 14.65 75.76
C PRO A 431 -63.47 15.30 76.92
N CYS A 432 -64.32 16.30 76.65
CA CYS A 432 -65.14 16.99 77.65
C CYS A 432 -66.57 16.41 77.80
N ASN A 433 -66.99 15.42 77.00
CA ASN A 433 -68.33 14.82 77.10
C ASN A 433 -68.24 13.32 77.47
N PRO A 434 -68.39 12.95 78.75
CA PRO A 434 -68.16 11.58 79.24
C PRO A 434 -69.18 10.54 78.75
N ASP A 435 -70.31 10.94 78.16
CA ASP A 435 -71.36 10.05 77.61
C ASP A 435 -71.22 9.78 76.09
N SER A 436 -70.13 10.22 75.46
CA SER A 436 -69.88 9.97 74.05
C SER A 436 -68.97 8.74 73.84
N ASP A 437 -69.57 7.58 73.54
CA ASP A 437 -68.86 6.34 73.16
C ASP A 437 -68.33 6.36 71.71
N VAL A 438 -68.39 7.52 71.03
CA VAL A 438 -67.94 7.66 69.64
C VAL A 438 -66.43 7.82 69.62
N VAL A 439 -65.72 6.71 69.43
CA VAL A 439 -64.27 6.71 69.26
C VAL A 439 -63.94 6.77 67.77
N GLU A 440 -63.05 7.66 67.37
CA GLU A 440 -62.65 7.84 65.97
C GLU A 440 -61.23 7.34 65.73
N ASN A 441 -60.99 6.86 64.51
CA ASN A 441 -59.68 6.42 64.04
C ASN A 441 -59.33 7.19 62.78
N ASN A 442 -58.21 7.92 62.81
CA ASN A 442 -57.78 8.76 61.69
C ASN A 442 -57.16 7.97 60.53
N PHE A 443 -56.76 6.71 60.75
CA PHE A 443 -56.22 5.84 59.71
C PHE A 443 -57.35 5.15 58.92
N THR A 444 -57.97 5.89 58.01
CA THR A 444 -58.77 5.32 56.91
C THR A 444 -57.84 4.78 55.82
N LEU A 445 -58.33 3.89 54.93
CA LEU A 445 -57.50 3.34 53.83
C LEU A 445 -56.81 4.45 53.01
N ILE A 446 -57.54 5.52 52.69
CA ILE A 446 -57.03 6.67 51.93
C ILE A 446 -55.99 7.44 52.75
N ASN A 447 -56.25 7.66 54.04
CA ASN A 447 -55.33 8.33 54.95
C ASN A 447 -54.06 7.51 55.21
N SER A 448 -54.16 6.17 55.24
CA SER A 448 -53.00 5.27 55.33
C SER A 448 -52.16 5.28 54.05
N VAL A 449 -52.80 5.35 52.87
CA VAL A 449 -52.08 5.57 51.60
C VAL A 449 -51.42 6.93 51.58
N TRP A 450 -52.10 7.98 52.05
CA TRP A 450 -51.53 9.32 52.17
C TRP A 450 -50.32 9.36 53.12
N PHE A 451 -50.38 8.63 54.24
CA PHE A 451 -49.23 8.43 55.13
C PHE A 451 -48.07 7.71 54.42
N GLY A 452 -48.36 6.63 53.69
CA GLY A 452 -47.36 5.87 52.93
C GLY A 452 -46.65 6.71 51.87
N VAL A 453 -47.40 7.50 51.11
CA VAL A 453 -46.88 8.43 50.09
C VAL A 453 -46.12 9.60 50.72
N GLY A 454 -46.65 10.23 51.77
CA GLY A 454 -45.98 11.35 52.46
C GLY A 454 -44.63 10.96 53.09
N ALA A 455 -44.53 9.73 53.58
CA ALA A 455 -43.27 9.16 54.06
C ALA A 455 -42.27 8.84 52.93
N LEU A 456 -42.74 8.47 51.74
CA LEU A 456 -41.89 8.27 50.56
C LEU A 456 -41.37 9.61 50.00
N MET A 457 -42.12 10.70 50.11
CA MET A 457 -41.70 12.03 49.63
C MET A 457 -40.88 12.83 50.64
N GLN A 458 -40.50 12.25 51.79
CA GLN A 458 -39.77 12.92 52.89
C GLN A 458 -40.46 14.16 53.49
N GLN A 459 -41.74 14.41 53.20
CA GLN A 459 -42.49 15.54 53.75
C GLN A 459 -43.17 15.20 55.08
N GLY A 460 -43.28 13.90 55.41
CA GLY A 460 -44.02 13.43 56.57
C GLY A 460 -45.54 13.43 56.33
N SER A 461 -46.30 13.03 57.33
CA SER A 461 -47.76 13.09 57.32
C SER A 461 -48.22 13.79 58.60
N GLU A 462 -49.30 14.54 58.52
CA GLU A 462 -49.96 15.13 59.70
C GLU A 462 -50.50 14.03 60.64
N LEU A 463 -50.64 12.80 60.13
CA LEU A 463 -51.12 11.64 60.87
C LEU A 463 -49.95 10.95 61.58
N MET A 464 -49.92 11.07 62.91
CA MET A 464 -48.90 10.44 63.74
C MET A 464 -49.42 9.15 64.40
N PRO A 465 -48.79 7.98 64.16
CA PRO A 465 -49.18 6.74 64.81
C PRO A 465 -48.94 6.80 66.33
N LYS A 466 -49.98 6.45 67.11
CA LYS A 466 -49.94 6.48 68.58
C LYS A 466 -49.49 5.16 69.17
N ALA A 467 -49.90 4.03 68.59
CA ALA A 467 -49.59 2.71 69.08
C ALA A 467 -48.16 2.27 68.76
N LEU A 468 -47.60 1.39 69.59
CA LEU A 468 -46.25 0.87 69.39
C LEU A 468 -46.16 0.02 68.10
N SER A 469 -47.20 -0.77 67.79
CA SER A 469 -47.26 -1.64 66.62
C SER A 469 -47.22 -0.85 65.30
N THR A 470 -48.02 0.21 65.19
CA THR A 470 -48.06 1.12 64.02
C THR A 470 -46.77 1.93 63.90
N ARG A 471 -46.16 2.35 65.02
CA ARG A 471 -44.84 3.02 65.02
C ARG A 471 -43.71 2.14 64.51
N ILE A 472 -43.71 0.84 64.81
CA ILE A 472 -42.68 -0.09 64.29
C ILE A 472 -42.82 -0.23 62.77
N VAL A 473 -44.05 -0.39 62.25
CA VAL A 473 -44.30 -0.46 60.80
C VAL A 473 -43.89 0.85 60.12
N GLY A 474 -44.26 1.99 60.69
CA GLY A 474 -43.84 3.30 60.20
C GLY A 474 -42.32 3.51 60.23
N GLY A 475 -41.65 3.06 61.29
CA GLY A 475 -40.19 3.15 61.44
C GLY A 475 -39.43 2.30 60.43
N ILE A 476 -39.87 1.06 60.18
CA ILE A 476 -39.28 0.21 59.14
C ILE A 476 -39.53 0.80 57.75
N TRP A 477 -40.73 1.34 57.51
CA TRP A 477 -41.03 2.03 56.25
C TRP A 477 -40.13 3.25 56.04
N TRP A 478 -39.92 4.08 57.06
CA TRP A 478 -38.99 5.22 56.99
C TRP A 478 -37.56 4.81 56.68
N PHE A 479 -37.07 3.71 57.27
CA PHE A 479 -35.74 3.20 56.96
C PHE A 479 -35.65 2.72 55.50
N PHE A 480 -36.68 2.02 55.02
CA PHE A 480 -36.75 1.57 53.63
C PHE A 480 -36.79 2.75 52.64
N THR A 481 -37.65 3.74 52.87
CA THR A 481 -37.76 4.91 51.98
C THR A 481 -36.48 5.73 51.97
N LEU A 482 -35.80 5.88 53.11
CA LEU A 482 -34.50 6.55 53.22
C LEU A 482 -33.46 5.88 52.32
N ILE A 483 -33.36 4.54 52.35
CA ILE A 483 -32.41 3.79 51.52
C ILE A 483 -32.72 3.98 50.03
N ILE A 484 -33.98 3.83 49.64
CA ILE A 484 -34.40 3.94 48.23
C ILE A 484 -34.09 5.33 47.68
N ILE A 485 -34.45 6.40 48.41
CA ILE A 485 -34.21 7.77 47.94
C ILE A 485 -32.71 8.08 47.89
N SER A 486 -31.94 7.64 48.89
CA SER A 486 -30.48 7.82 48.87
C SER A 486 -29.81 7.07 47.70
N SER A 487 -30.30 5.88 47.36
CA SER A 487 -29.82 5.14 46.19
C SER A 487 -30.22 5.83 44.89
N TYR A 488 -31.43 6.38 44.81
CA TYR A 488 -31.90 7.13 43.64
C TYR A 488 -31.05 8.39 43.41
N THR A 489 -30.80 9.18 44.47
CA THR A 489 -29.98 10.39 44.36
C THR A 489 -28.54 10.07 43.98
N ALA A 490 -27.96 8.99 44.52
CA ALA A 490 -26.62 8.53 44.16
C ALA A 490 -26.54 8.08 42.68
N ASN A 491 -27.48 7.27 42.21
CA ASN A 491 -27.50 6.78 40.83
C ASN A 491 -27.82 7.90 39.83
N LEU A 492 -28.71 8.83 40.19
CA LEU A 492 -29.00 10.01 39.37
C LEU A 492 -27.75 10.88 39.20
N ALA A 493 -27.01 11.14 40.28
CA ALA A 493 -25.74 11.88 40.21
C ALA A 493 -24.70 11.18 39.33
N ALA A 494 -24.60 9.85 39.41
CA ALA A 494 -23.71 9.07 38.55
C ALA A 494 -24.18 9.04 37.08
N PHE A 495 -25.48 9.00 36.84
CA PHE A 495 -26.05 9.00 35.50
C PHE A 495 -25.82 10.34 34.78
N LEU A 496 -25.99 11.45 35.51
CA LEU A 496 -25.79 12.80 34.98
C LEU A 496 -24.33 13.12 34.67
N THR A 497 -23.37 12.44 35.31
CA THR A 497 -21.94 12.64 35.04
C THR A 497 -21.43 11.78 33.88
N VAL A 498 -22.17 10.75 33.47
CA VAL A 498 -21.77 9.82 32.42
C VAL A 498 -22.76 9.86 31.27
N GLU A 499 -22.58 10.82 30.37
CA GLU A 499 -23.11 10.70 29.01
C GLU A 499 -22.36 9.57 28.30
N ARG A 500 -22.97 8.38 28.25
CA ARG A 500 -22.46 7.27 27.43
C ARG A 500 -22.88 7.52 25.99
N MET A 501 -21.91 7.77 25.11
CA MET A 501 -22.13 7.60 23.69
C MET A 501 -22.28 6.09 23.45
N ASP A 502 -23.50 5.62 23.23
CA ASP A 502 -23.75 4.21 22.91
C ASP A 502 -23.42 3.99 21.43
N SER A 503 -22.31 3.30 21.14
CA SER A 503 -21.91 2.99 19.77
C SER A 503 -22.64 1.73 19.32
N PRO A 504 -23.30 1.72 18.15
CA PRO A 504 -23.97 0.52 17.64
C PRO A 504 -23.00 -0.60 17.25
N ILE A 505 -21.71 -0.29 17.12
CA ILE A 505 -20.64 -1.22 16.75
C ILE A 505 -19.38 -0.93 17.57
N ASP A 506 -18.75 -1.97 18.12
CA ASP A 506 -17.45 -1.87 18.80
C ASP A 506 -16.37 -2.72 18.11
N SER A 507 -16.77 -3.80 17.44
CA SER A 507 -15.84 -4.77 16.83
C SER A 507 -16.24 -5.16 15.40
N ALA A 508 -15.27 -5.72 14.67
CA ALA A 508 -15.52 -6.32 13.36
C ALA A 508 -16.46 -7.54 13.43
N ASP A 509 -16.49 -8.25 14.57
CA ASP A 509 -17.41 -9.37 14.78
C ASP A 509 -18.87 -8.91 14.83
N ASP A 510 -19.13 -7.72 15.39
CA ASP A 510 -20.49 -7.18 15.46
C ASP A 510 -21.00 -6.82 14.06
N LEU A 511 -20.14 -6.24 13.23
CA LEU A 511 -20.42 -6.00 11.81
C LEU A 511 -20.73 -7.31 11.06
N ALA A 512 -20.03 -8.41 11.37
CA ALA A 512 -20.25 -9.70 10.74
C ALA A 512 -21.55 -10.40 11.17
N LYS A 513 -22.06 -10.13 12.38
CA LYS A 513 -23.31 -10.70 12.91
C LYS A 513 -24.55 -9.98 12.37
N GLN A 514 -24.44 -8.70 12.04
CA GLN A 514 -25.55 -7.85 11.60
C GLN A 514 -25.54 -7.61 10.09
N THR A 515 -26.67 -7.14 9.55
CA THR A 515 -26.82 -6.82 8.10
C THR A 515 -27.45 -5.44 7.84
N LYS A 516 -27.73 -4.67 8.89
CA LYS A 516 -28.35 -3.34 8.82
C LYS A 516 -27.36 -2.28 8.33
N ILE A 517 -26.16 -2.26 8.89
CA ILE A 517 -25.05 -1.39 8.51
C ILE A 517 -24.27 -2.08 7.40
N GLU A 518 -24.21 -1.44 6.23
CA GLU A 518 -23.37 -1.94 5.15
C GLU A 518 -21.89 -1.66 5.46
N TYR A 519 -20.99 -2.53 5.00
CA TYR A 519 -19.55 -2.31 5.16
C TYR A 519 -18.77 -2.79 3.96
N GLY A 520 -17.59 -2.20 3.76
CA GLY A 520 -16.70 -2.62 2.70
C GLY A 520 -15.38 -1.87 2.63
N ALA A 521 -14.65 -2.06 1.53
CA ALA A 521 -13.28 -1.60 1.35
C ALA A 521 -13.05 -1.04 -0.07
N VAL A 522 -11.91 -0.41 -0.28
CA VAL A 522 -11.51 0.10 -1.61
C VAL A 522 -11.17 -1.04 -2.56
N ARG A 523 -11.65 -0.94 -3.81
CA ARG A 523 -11.34 -1.87 -4.91
C ARG A 523 -9.85 -1.88 -5.22
N ASP A 524 -9.33 -3.05 -5.59
CA ASP A 524 -7.90 -3.28 -5.88
C ASP A 524 -6.95 -2.92 -4.70
N GLY A 525 -7.50 -2.74 -3.49
CA GLY A 525 -6.74 -2.43 -2.29
C GLY A 525 -6.12 -3.64 -1.59
N SER A 526 -5.13 -3.38 -0.75
CA SER A 526 -4.50 -4.40 0.13
C SER A 526 -5.52 -4.97 1.14
N THR A 527 -6.42 -4.13 1.66
CA THR A 527 -7.52 -4.50 2.57
C THR A 527 -8.51 -5.47 1.92
N MET A 528 -8.96 -5.20 0.68
CA MET A 528 -9.82 -6.11 -0.07
C MET A 528 -9.16 -7.47 -0.27
N THR A 529 -7.88 -7.47 -0.67
CA THR A 529 -7.12 -8.70 -0.90
C THR A 529 -6.89 -9.50 0.39
N PHE A 530 -6.73 -8.81 1.53
CA PHE A 530 -6.64 -9.43 2.85
C PHE A 530 -7.91 -10.21 3.19
N PHE A 531 -9.09 -9.59 3.10
CA PHE A 531 -10.36 -10.29 3.36
C PHE A 531 -10.62 -11.43 2.36
N LYS A 532 -10.24 -11.25 1.08
CA LYS A 532 -10.36 -12.30 0.05
C LYS A 532 -9.52 -13.55 0.35
N LYS A 533 -8.37 -13.40 1.03
CA LYS A 533 -7.42 -14.49 1.32
C LYS A 533 -7.43 -14.94 2.78
N SER A 534 -8.15 -14.26 3.65
CA SER A 534 -8.23 -14.57 5.07
C SER A 534 -8.85 -15.96 5.29
N LYS A 535 -8.36 -16.68 6.30
CA LYS A 535 -8.88 -17.99 6.73
C LYS A 535 -9.61 -17.93 8.09
N ILE A 536 -9.80 -16.73 8.62
CA ILE A 536 -10.49 -16.51 9.90
C ILE A 536 -11.99 -16.47 9.60
N SER A 537 -12.77 -17.30 10.28
CA SER A 537 -14.20 -17.49 9.99
C SER A 537 -15.03 -16.20 9.98
N THR A 538 -14.78 -15.25 10.88
CA THR A 538 -15.41 -13.92 10.87
C THR A 538 -15.10 -13.17 9.57
N TYR A 539 -13.82 -13.09 9.19
CA TYR A 539 -13.38 -12.34 8.02
C TYR A 539 -13.78 -13.00 6.71
N GLU A 540 -13.88 -14.33 6.67
CA GLU A 540 -14.46 -15.07 5.54
C GLU A 540 -15.95 -14.75 5.36
N LYS A 541 -16.72 -14.68 6.46
CA LYS A 541 -18.13 -14.24 6.41
C LYS A 541 -18.27 -12.79 5.93
N MET A 542 -17.42 -11.90 6.43
CA MET A 542 -17.37 -10.51 5.97
C MET A 542 -17.03 -10.42 4.48
N TRP A 543 -16.07 -11.22 4.00
CA TRP A 543 -15.74 -11.29 2.59
C TRP A 543 -16.88 -11.86 1.74
N ALA A 544 -17.57 -12.89 2.22
CA ALA A 544 -18.74 -13.44 1.54
C ALA A 544 -19.83 -12.36 1.38
N PHE A 545 -20.08 -11.56 2.43
CA PHE A 545 -20.98 -10.42 2.38
C PHE A 545 -20.52 -9.38 1.35
N MET A 546 -19.27 -8.91 1.43
CA MET A 546 -18.70 -7.93 0.48
C MET A 546 -18.71 -8.43 -0.97
N SER A 547 -18.41 -9.71 -1.19
CA SER A 547 -18.36 -10.35 -2.51
C SER A 547 -19.76 -10.56 -3.09
N SER A 548 -20.78 -10.79 -2.26
CA SER A 548 -22.18 -10.85 -2.70
C SER A 548 -22.69 -9.48 -3.16
N ARG A 549 -22.14 -8.39 -2.61
CA ARG A 549 -22.56 -7.00 -2.84
C ARG A 549 -21.46 -6.14 -3.47
N LYS A 550 -20.67 -6.66 -4.43
CA LYS A 550 -19.50 -5.94 -5.00
C LYS A 550 -19.79 -4.51 -5.48
N ASN A 551 -20.97 -4.25 -6.02
CA ASN A 551 -21.33 -2.92 -6.53
C ASN A 551 -21.68 -1.91 -5.44
N THR A 552 -22.18 -2.36 -4.30
CA THR A 552 -22.54 -1.47 -3.18
C THR A 552 -21.53 -1.51 -2.05
N ALA A 553 -20.87 -2.64 -1.75
CA ALA A 553 -19.90 -2.74 -0.67
C ALA A 553 -18.52 -2.15 -1.05
N LEU A 554 -18.04 -2.31 -2.28
CA LEU A 554 -16.68 -1.90 -2.65
C LEU A 554 -16.66 -0.55 -3.38
N VAL A 555 -15.94 0.41 -2.80
CA VAL A 555 -15.78 1.79 -3.31
C VAL A 555 -14.55 1.92 -4.21
N LYS A 556 -14.52 2.92 -5.10
CA LYS A 556 -13.39 3.08 -6.04
C LYS A 556 -12.16 3.69 -5.36
N ASN A 557 -12.36 4.74 -4.58
CA ASN A 557 -11.30 5.51 -3.90
C ASN A 557 -11.68 5.81 -2.45
N ASN A 558 -10.68 6.14 -1.61
CA ASN A 558 -10.90 6.54 -0.21
C ASN A 558 -11.88 7.71 -0.07
N ARG A 559 -11.76 8.74 -0.93
CA ARG A 559 -12.65 9.92 -0.90
C ARG A 559 -14.14 9.58 -1.07
N GLU A 560 -14.46 8.64 -1.97
CA GLU A 560 -15.83 8.17 -2.19
C GLU A 560 -16.35 7.40 -0.95
N GLY A 561 -15.49 6.54 -0.38
CA GLY A 561 -15.81 5.82 0.85
C GLY A 561 -16.10 6.76 2.02
N ILE A 562 -15.25 7.76 2.23
CA ILE A 562 -15.40 8.76 3.31
C ILE A 562 -16.72 9.54 3.15
N GLN A 563 -17.02 10.01 1.94
CA GLN A 563 -18.28 10.72 1.67
C GLN A 563 -19.48 9.82 1.97
N ARG A 564 -19.41 8.54 1.60
CA ARG A 564 -20.49 7.59 1.84
C ARG A 564 -20.74 7.31 3.32
N VAL A 565 -19.67 7.16 4.12
CA VAL A 565 -19.76 7.00 5.58
C VAL A 565 -20.50 8.19 6.22
N MET A 566 -20.30 9.41 5.71
CA MET A 566 -21.00 10.59 6.24
C MET A 566 -22.49 10.65 5.86
N THR A 567 -22.85 10.14 4.68
CA THR A 567 -24.22 10.29 4.14
C THR A 567 -25.14 9.12 4.45
N THR A 568 -24.60 7.93 4.71
CA THR A 568 -25.35 6.68 4.84
C THR A 568 -24.82 5.84 6.00
N ASP A 569 -25.62 4.93 6.53
CA ASP A 569 -25.20 3.93 7.53
C ASP A 569 -24.28 2.87 6.89
N TYR A 570 -23.06 3.31 6.59
CA TYR A 570 -22.01 2.53 5.94
C TYR A 570 -20.70 2.65 6.73
N ALA A 571 -20.04 1.53 6.98
CA ALA A 571 -18.74 1.47 7.64
C ALA A 571 -17.63 1.16 6.62
N LEU A 572 -16.58 1.99 6.58
CA LEU A 572 -15.46 1.82 5.67
C LEU A 572 -14.28 1.15 6.39
N LEU A 573 -13.82 0.03 5.85
CA LEU A 573 -12.59 -0.64 6.28
C LEU A 573 -11.40 0.01 5.61
N MET A 574 -10.58 0.71 6.40
CA MET A 574 -9.44 1.49 5.91
C MET A 574 -8.26 1.39 6.87
N GLU A 575 -7.08 1.80 6.41
CA GLU A 575 -5.87 1.84 7.24
C GLU A 575 -5.99 2.88 8.35
N SER A 576 -5.56 2.51 9.56
CA SER A 576 -5.74 3.29 10.79
C SER A 576 -5.09 4.68 10.73
N THR A 577 -3.95 4.81 10.07
CA THR A 577 -3.26 6.10 9.89
C THR A 577 -4.10 7.07 9.06
N SER A 578 -4.79 6.56 8.04
CA SER A 578 -5.68 7.37 7.22
C SER A 578 -6.94 7.77 7.99
N ILE A 579 -7.47 6.87 8.83
CA ILE A 579 -8.59 7.17 9.73
C ILE A 579 -8.22 8.27 10.72
N GLU A 580 -7.08 8.12 11.41
CA GLU A 580 -6.54 9.11 12.37
C GLU A 580 -6.41 10.50 11.74
N TYR A 581 -5.93 10.56 10.49
CA TYR A 581 -5.79 11.81 9.75
C TYR A 581 -7.14 12.50 9.46
N ILE A 582 -8.16 11.71 9.11
CA ILE A 582 -9.49 12.19 8.75
C ILE A 582 -10.28 12.57 9.99
N SER A 583 -10.22 11.78 11.06
CA SER A 583 -10.96 12.05 12.30
C SER A 583 -10.48 13.33 12.98
N GLN A 584 -9.19 13.66 12.90
CA GLN A 584 -8.67 14.94 13.40
C GLN A 584 -9.14 16.18 12.62
N ARG A 585 -9.66 15.98 11.40
CA ARG A 585 -10.15 17.07 10.54
C ARG A 585 -11.67 17.12 10.45
N ASN A 586 -12.32 15.97 10.63
CA ASN A 586 -13.76 15.86 10.57
C ASN A 586 -14.29 15.13 11.80
N CYS A 587 -14.86 15.91 12.71
CA CYS A 587 -15.30 15.44 14.03
C CYS A 587 -16.59 14.60 13.97
N ASN A 588 -17.25 14.58 12.80
CA ASN A 588 -18.41 13.72 12.55
C ASN A 588 -18.01 12.27 12.23
N LEU A 589 -16.72 11.97 12.17
CA LEU A 589 -16.20 10.63 11.90
C LEU A 589 -15.40 10.13 13.10
N THR A 590 -15.57 8.86 13.43
CA THR A 590 -14.85 8.20 14.50
C THR A 590 -14.24 6.89 14.02
N GLN A 591 -13.10 6.55 14.63
CA GLN A 591 -12.55 5.21 14.54
C GLN A 591 -13.32 4.29 15.49
N ILE A 592 -13.79 3.16 14.98
CA ILE A 592 -14.42 2.12 15.77
C ILE A 592 -13.49 0.93 15.90
N GLY A 593 -13.33 0.45 17.14
CA GLY A 593 -12.52 -0.71 17.47
C GLY A 593 -11.01 -0.49 17.35
N GLY A 594 -10.28 -1.58 17.58
CA GLY A 594 -8.82 -1.63 17.47
C GLY A 594 -8.33 -1.95 16.06
N LEU A 595 -7.03 -2.27 15.98
CA LEU A 595 -6.40 -2.73 14.75
C LEU A 595 -6.77 -4.21 14.50
N ILE A 596 -7.41 -4.49 13.37
CA ILE A 596 -7.82 -5.84 12.93
C ILE A 596 -6.60 -6.69 12.59
N ASP A 597 -5.55 -6.06 12.07
CA ASP A 597 -4.28 -6.68 11.73
C ASP A 597 -3.09 -5.77 12.07
N SER A 598 -1.88 -6.31 11.92
CA SER A 598 -0.64 -5.56 12.07
C SER A 598 0.13 -5.56 10.76
N LYS A 599 0.30 -4.38 10.19
CA LYS A 599 0.93 -4.09 8.90
C LYS A 599 1.89 -2.91 9.04
N GLY A 600 2.63 -2.63 7.97
CA GLY A 600 3.43 -1.42 7.89
C GLY A 600 3.60 -0.94 6.46
N TYR A 601 3.88 0.35 6.34
CA TYR A 601 4.38 0.93 5.11
C TYR A 601 5.89 0.80 5.04
N GLY A 602 6.37 0.38 3.88
CA GLY A 602 7.79 0.27 3.57
C GLY A 602 8.11 0.98 2.25
N VAL A 603 9.38 1.28 2.04
CA VAL A 603 9.87 1.76 0.76
C VAL A 603 10.05 0.55 -0.16
N GLY A 604 9.43 0.60 -1.35
CA GLY A 604 9.55 -0.44 -2.36
C GLY A 604 10.79 -0.23 -3.22
N THR A 605 11.51 -1.31 -3.51
CA THR A 605 12.68 -1.32 -4.40
C THR A 605 12.59 -2.50 -5.37
N PRO A 606 13.18 -2.41 -6.58
CA PRO A 606 13.28 -3.55 -7.47
C PRO A 606 14.03 -4.71 -6.80
N ILE A 607 13.70 -5.95 -7.18
CA ILE A 607 14.27 -7.14 -6.55
C ILE A 607 15.80 -7.18 -6.70
N GLY A 608 16.51 -7.44 -5.60
CA GLY A 608 17.98 -7.48 -5.61
C GLY A 608 18.66 -6.10 -5.78
N SER A 609 17.91 -5.01 -5.61
CA SER A 609 18.46 -3.66 -5.68
C SER A 609 19.48 -3.39 -4.56
N PRO A 610 20.67 -2.82 -4.87
CA PRO A 610 21.65 -2.45 -3.86
C PRO A 610 21.18 -1.29 -2.96
N TYR A 611 20.09 -0.61 -3.32
CA TYR A 611 19.53 0.51 -2.55
C TYR A 611 18.76 0.06 -1.31
N ARG A 612 18.18 -1.16 -1.32
CA ARG A 612 17.31 -1.65 -0.25
C ARG A 612 17.98 -1.61 1.13
N ASP A 613 19.20 -2.14 1.23
CA ASP A 613 19.90 -2.25 2.51
C ASP A 613 20.31 -0.86 3.04
N LYS A 614 20.74 0.02 2.14
CA LYS A 614 21.10 1.40 2.49
C LYS A 614 19.89 2.22 2.96
N VAL A 615 18.76 2.12 2.25
CA VAL A 615 17.49 2.74 2.65
C VAL A 615 17.00 2.16 3.97
N THR A 616 17.14 0.86 4.18
CA THR A 616 16.75 0.21 5.44
C THR A 616 17.54 0.75 6.63
N ILE A 617 18.86 0.87 6.50
CA ILE A 617 19.72 1.43 7.56
C ILE A 617 19.36 2.90 7.82
N ALA A 618 19.12 3.70 6.77
CA ALA A 618 18.70 5.09 6.92
C ALA A 618 17.33 5.23 7.62
N ILE A 619 16.36 4.36 7.33
CA ILE A 619 15.05 4.36 8.02
C ILE A 619 15.23 4.01 9.50
N LEU A 620 16.08 3.04 9.83
CA LEU A 620 16.37 2.70 11.23
C LEU A 620 17.02 3.86 11.97
N GLN A 621 17.97 4.56 11.33
CA GLN A 621 18.56 5.77 11.89
C GLN A 621 17.50 6.85 12.15
N LEU A 622 16.60 7.11 11.20
CA LEU A 622 15.50 8.08 11.37
C LEU A 622 14.51 7.68 12.48
N GLN A 623 14.34 6.38 12.71
CA GLN A 623 13.52 5.84 13.80
C GLN A 623 14.20 6.05 15.16
N GLU A 624 15.51 5.77 15.28
CA GLU A 624 16.30 5.97 16.49
C GLU A 624 16.43 7.45 16.88
N GLU A 625 16.58 8.34 15.89
CA GLU A 625 16.59 9.80 16.08
C GLU A 625 15.20 10.38 16.41
N GLY A 626 14.12 9.59 16.31
CA GLY A 626 12.74 10.05 16.52
C GLY A 626 12.19 10.96 15.42
N LYS A 627 12.92 11.15 14.31
CA LYS A 627 12.50 12.00 13.18
C LYS A 627 11.21 11.50 12.51
N LEU A 628 11.03 10.18 12.39
CA LEU A 628 9.79 9.61 11.84
C LEU A 628 8.56 10.00 12.66
N HIS A 629 8.69 10.10 13.98
CA HIS A 629 7.62 10.53 14.88
C HIS A 629 7.37 12.04 14.77
N MET A 630 8.42 12.86 14.76
CA MET A 630 8.29 14.32 14.56
C MET A 630 7.60 14.66 13.24
N MET A 631 7.95 13.97 12.16
CA MET A 631 7.27 14.13 10.87
C MET A 631 5.81 13.65 10.93
N LYS A 632 5.51 12.57 11.66
CA LYS A 632 4.12 12.10 11.83
C LYS A 632 3.29 13.17 12.52
N GLU A 633 3.76 13.70 13.65
CA GLU A 633 3.05 14.75 14.38
C GLU A 633 2.83 16.00 13.50
N LYS A 634 3.85 16.45 12.76
CA LYS A 634 3.74 17.59 11.85
C LYS A 634 2.60 17.45 10.83
N TRP A 635 2.43 16.27 10.24
CA TRP A 635 1.47 16.06 9.14
C TRP A 635 0.09 15.58 9.61
N TRP A 636 0.03 14.83 10.71
CA TRP A 636 -1.22 14.33 11.26
C TRP A 636 -1.93 15.38 12.09
N ARG A 637 -1.23 16.07 13.01
CA ARG A 637 -1.80 17.01 13.98
C ARG A 637 -2.63 18.08 13.28
N GLY A 638 -3.95 17.95 13.42
CA GLY A 638 -4.93 18.87 12.86
C GLY A 638 -5.64 19.66 13.95
N ASN A 639 -5.67 20.99 13.82
CA ASN A 639 -6.49 21.88 14.67
C ASN A 639 -7.98 21.84 14.26
N GLY A 640 -8.42 20.78 13.59
CA GLY A 640 -9.75 20.72 12.95
C GLY A 640 -10.86 20.32 13.92
N CYS A 641 -10.52 19.53 14.93
CA CYS A 641 -11.42 19.19 16.02
C CYS A 641 -10.86 19.76 17.32
N PRO A 642 -11.70 20.36 18.19
CA PRO A 642 -11.29 20.60 19.56
C PRO A 642 -10.81 19.27 20.12
N GLU A 643 -9.62 19.26 20.74
CA GLU A 643 -9.25 18.15 21.61
C GLU A 643 -10.43 17.94 22.58
N GLU A 644 -10.75 16.69 22.91
CA GLU A 644 -11.72 16.41 23.97
C GLU A 644 -11.10 16.91 25.28
N ASP A 645 -11.09 18.24 25.46
CA ASP A 645 -10.81 18.90 26.71
C ASP A 645 -11.71 18.22 27.72
N SER A 646 -11.05 17.71 28.74
CA SER A 646 -11.59 17.08 29.93
C SER A 646 -13.07 17.39 30.09
N LYS A 647 -13.92 16.36 30.07
CA LYS A 647 -15.37 16.44 30.33
C LYS A 647 -15.63 17.31 31.57
N GLU A 648 -15.70 18.62 31.40
CA GLU A 648 -16.12 19.54 32.43
C GLU A 648 -17.59 19.20 32.66
N ALA A 649 -17.96 19.05 33.93
CA ALA A 649 -19.32 18.72 34.31
C ALA A 649 -20.27 19.75 33.67
N SER A 650 -20.98 19.33 32.63
CA SER A 650 -21.89 20.19 31.90
C SER A 650 -23.03 20.59 32.82
N ALA A 651 -23.43 21.87 32.77
CA ALA A 651 -24.57 22.34 33.53
C ALA A 651 -25.82 21.53 33.19
N LEU A 652 -26.67 21.24 34.18
CA LEU A 652 -27.91 20.49 34.00
C LEU A 652 -28.82 21.19 32.98
N GLY A 653 -28.89 20.63 31.77
CA GLY A 653 -29.75 21.14 30.70
C GLY A 653 -31.23 20.89 30.96
N VAL A 654 -32.08 21.75 30.36
CA VAL A 654 -33.55 21.60 30.38
C VAL A 654 -34.00 20.27 29.78
N GLU A 655 -33.20 19.65 28.91
CA GLU A 655 -33.49 18.35 28.31
C GLU A 655 -33.56 17.20 29.34
N ASN A 656 -32.73 17.24 30.39
CA ASN A 656 -32.72 16.22 31.44
C ASN A 656 -33.81 16.43 32.51
N ILE A 657 -34.21 17.68 32.76
CA ILE A 657 -35.16 18.06 33.83
C ILE A 657 -36.56 18.38 33.28
N GLY A 658 -36.71 18.58 31.97
CA GLY A 658 -37.93 19.05 31.33
C GLY A 658 -39.18 18.21 31.63
N GLY A 659 -39.03 16.90 31.74
CA GLY A 659 -40.12 16.00 32.11
C GLY A 659 -40.75 16.30 33.48
N ILE A 660 -39.97 16.80 34.44
CA ILE A 660 -40.47 17.13 35.79
C ILE A 660 -41.47 18.30 35.70
N PHE A 661 -41.21 19.30 34.86
CA PHE A 661 -42.13 20.42 34.63
C PHE A 661 -43.43 19.97 33.94
N ILE A 662 -43.36 19.00 33.04
CA ILE A 662 -44.54 18.43 32.37
C ILE A 662 -45.43 17.70 33.38
N VAL A 663 -44.83 16.88 34.26
CA VAL A 663 -45.57 16.17 35.33
C VAL A 663 -46.22 17.18 36.29
N LEU A 664 -45.52 18.24 36.66
CA LEU A 664 -46.08 19.30 37.50
C LEU A 664 -47.30 19.97 36.85
N ALA A 665 -47.18 20.36 35.57
CA ALA A 665 -48.28 20.99 34.84
C ALA A 665 -49.49 20.05 34.71
N ALA A 666 -49.25 18.77 34.38
CA ALA A 666 -50.30 17.76 34.32
C ALA A 666 -51.01 17.57 35.67
N GLY A 667 -50.25 17.55 36.77
CA GLY A 667 -50.81 17.45 38.13
C GLY A 667 -51.70 18.64 38.52
N LEU A 668 -51.30 19.86 38.16
CA LEU A 668 -52.10 21.07 38.41
C LEU A 668 -53.40 21.08 37.59
N VAL A 669 -53.35 20.66 36.33
CA VAL A 669 -54.55 20.57 35.49
C VAL A 669 -55.50 19.50 36.03
N LEU A 670 -54.97 18.33 36.40
CA LEU A 670 -55.77 17.24 36.98
C LEU A 670 -56.43 17.67 38.29
N SER A 671 -55.74 18.40 39.17
CA SER A 671 -56.31 18.86 40.45
C SER A 671 -57.47 19.83 40.25
N VAL A 672 -57.38 20.73 39.27
CA VAL A 672 -58.50 21.62 38.90
C VAL A 672 -59.69 20.83 38.40
N PHE A 673 -59.48 19.81 37.55
CA PHE A 673 -60.57 18.95 37.08
C PHE A 673 -61.23 18.15 38.21
N VAL A 674 -60.44 17.60 39.13
CA VAL A 674 -60.96 16.89 40.31
C VAL A 674 -61.76 17.85 41.20
N ALA A 675 -61.26 19.05 41.46
CA ALA A 675 -61.98 20.05 42.26
C ALA A 675 -63.32 20.46 41.62
N ILE A 676 -63.35 20.65 40.29
CA ILE A 676 -64.60 20.90 39.56
C ILE A 676 -65.55 19.69 39.68
N GLY A 677 -65.02 18.47 39.54
CA GLY A 677 -65.80 17.24 39.71
C GLY A 677 -66.41 17.10 41.10
N GLU A 678 -65.63 17.36 42.15
CA GLU A 678 -66.08 17.37 43.54
C GLU A 678 -67.14 18.45 43.78
N PHE A 679 -66.93 19.65 43.22
CA PHE A 679 -67.90 20.74 43.32
C PHE A 679 -69.23 20.36 42.66
N ILE A 680 -69.21 19.79 41.45
CA ILE A 680 -70.41 19.31 40.76
C ILE A 680 -71.08 18.18 41.54
N TYR A 681 -70.31 17.21 42.03
CA TYR A 681 -70.84 16.07 42.79
C TYR A 681 -71.52 16.52 44.08
N LYS A 682 -70.86 17.41 44.84
CA LYS A 682 -71.39 17.96 46.09
C LYS A 682 -72.59 18.88 45.85
N SER A 683 -72.55 19.68 44.78
CA SER A 683 -73.67 20.53 44.38
C SER A 683 -74.92 19.70 44.01
N ARG A 684 -74.76 18.63 43.20
CA ARG A 684 -75.88 17.72 42.87
C ARG A 684 -76.44 17.02 44.10
N ARG A 685 -75.57 16.49 44.96
CA ARG A 685 -76.01 15.84 46.21
C ARG A 685 -76.74 16.82 47.14
N ASN A 686 -76.31 18.07 47.20
CA ASN A 686 -77.00 19.09 48.00
C ASN A 686 -78.37 19.47 47.39
N LEU A 687 -78.49 19.53 46.06
CA LEU A 687 -79.77 19.71 45.39
C LEU A 687 -80.73 18.54 45.68
N ASP A 688 -80.25 17.29 45.65
CA ASP A 688 -81.04 16.11 46.02
C ASP A 688 -81.49 16.14 47.50
N ILE A 689 -80.66 16.67 48.40
CA ILE A 689 -81.00 16.83 49.83
C ILE A 689 -82.01 17.97 50.04
N GLU A 690 -81.90 19.08 49.29
CA GLU A 690 -82.87 20.17 49.35
C GLU A 690 -84.25 19.73 48.82
N GLU A 691 -84.32 18.94 47.74
CA GLU A 691 -85.57 18.36 47.25
C GLU A 691 -86.24 17.40 48.27
N VAL A 692 -85.46 16.59 49.00
CA VAL A 692 -85.99 15.71 50.07
C VAL A 692 -86.48 16.53 51.28
N SER A 693 -85.83 17.64 51.61
CA SER A 693 -86.24 18.52 52.72
C SER A 693 -87.55 19.27 52.45
N VAL A 694 -87.79 19.67 51.19
CA VAL A 694 -89.06 20.32 50.77
C VAL A 694 -90.21 19.31 50.78
N GLY A 695 -89.98 18.05 50.36
CA GLY A 695 -90.98 16.98 50.43
C GLY A 695 -91.37 16.58 51.85
N GLN A 696 -90.48 16.77 52.84
CA GLN A 696 -90.78 16.50 54.25
C GLN A 696 -91.57 17.64 54.92
N CYS A 697 -91.38 18.90 54.51
CA CYS A 697 -92.20 20.02 54.98
C CYS A 697 -93.66 19.97 54.45
N GLU A 698 -93.89 19.60 53.19
CA GLU A 698 -95.26 19.42 52.67
C GLU A 698 -96.03 18.28 53.35
N CYS A 699 -95.32 17.24 53.83
CA CYS A 699 -95.94 16.14 54.57
C CYS A 699 -96.32 16.52 56.01
N VAL A 700 -95.62 17.48 56.64
CA VAL A 700 -95.97 17.97 57.99
C VAL A 700 -97.16 18.92 57.94
N GLU A 701 -97.26 19.79 56.93
CA GLU A 701 -98.37 20.75 56.81
C GLU A 701 -99.72 20.10 56.44
N ARG A 702 -99.73 18.94 55.74
CA ARG A 702 -100.96 18.15 55.56
C ARG A 702 -101.43 17.42 56.80
N ARG A 703 -100.56 17.12 57.77
CA ARG A 703 -100.95 16.44 59.03
C ARG A 703 -101.56 17.38 60.06
N THR A 704 -101.30 18.68 60.00
CA THR A 704 -101.87 19.69 60.92
C THR A 704 -103.25 20.20 60.50
N LYS A 705 -103.72 19.94 59.27
CA LYS A 705 -105.09 20.29 58.81
C LYS A 705 -106.14 19.17 58.98
N ILE A 706 -105.78 18.02 59.56
CA ILE A 706 -106.70 16.89 59.83
C ILE A 706 -106.68 16.50 61.33
N LYS A 707 -106.76 17.48 62.22
CA LYS A 707 -107.09 17.25 63.63
C LYS A 707 -108.03 18.32 64.14
#